data_AF-A0A2E4CDP7-F1
#
_entry.id   AF-A0A2E4CDP7-F1
#
_cell.length_a   1.000
_cell.length_b   1.000
_cell.length_c   1.000
_cell.angle_alpha   90.00
_cell.angle_beta   90.00
_cell.angle_gamma   90.00
#
_symmetry.space_group_name_H-M   'P 1'
#
loop_
_entity.id
_entity.type
_entity.pdbx_description
1 polymer ?
#
loop_
_entity_poly.entity_id
_entity_poly.type
_entity_poly.pdbx_seq_one_letter_code
_entity_poly.pdbx_strand_id
1 'polypeptide(L)'
;MDASCSGTGRIIVNTLIIAFRSLYNSLPALLAIVFACVGLSGCGGPSQEEMMMRAAQRRRPPDPAETAQADEASKEPTKASQAAEEPNNRQKQSPVPGNSASDNIASNPIPQTDPTPANSDKKPVFSISVIDERQPTTTLDQTERRKIAQKNIETLATALLQHFADTKRLPQSHTRNSNNLPTLSWRVALLPYLGLEDLHQQFDFSKPWNVEPNKSLLKYIPDAYVSPERFDTNTNFLLPAGKYFIFGENRVPREKTVEDGMGNTIMLFEVNDEYAVPWTKPSDLNATTSKELDAAIGELRENGTFAVWASGLPVLLTSNLTSEQIFQATTHEKGEALRAGDIHRDIAEPVLLKLDPESDQMADAQTKTENASNRTQDAKIARENIPARLPVPKATDIAEAQDKLRRIYAEKLRAAGDRADKIKLARTMLSDAAKSRLDPTGAYVMQTAALRLALEAVDVDLLISAIDARVALFEVDPYEENVRWIEQVSAARAKRETTAMRNTRFSKRVLIVTRIGIIENHFAQAAKITGIAYQFTSKKKEDAIPRLINKLKSSLTSTESKFEDALADLDTYRKYPDDPNAAEAFGMFLCFTKGDWPTGLPLLQKGNNDVLRDIATKDLALTSASDPRAQTALADIWWDLGERAKSASYREPCRQRAAYWYQQAYERLPDSLDRIHVKSRIEETEAQEGGNPVALCSQLARGMRVSLANPRGQLIPNLRVADKDDDDDD
;
A
#
# COMPACT_ATOMS: atom_id res chain seq x y z
N MET A 1 -15.91 -35.81 73.26
CA MET A 1 -15.74 -34.42 73.75
C MET A 1 -15.31 -33.58 72.56
N ASP A 2 -16.17 -33.41 71.56
CA ASP A 2 -17.40 -32.61 71.54
C ASP A 2 -17.19 -31.11 71.55
N ALA A 3 -17.81 -30.50 70.53
CA ALA A 3 -18.37 -29.15 70.45
C ALA A 3 -17.39 -27.97 70.58
N SER A 4 -17.48 -26.86 69.85
CA SER A 4 -18.53 -26.20 69.07
C SER A 4 -17.78 -25.17 68.20
N CYS A 5 -18.15 -24.86 66.96
CA CYS A 5 -19.06 -23.75 66.69
C CYS A 5 -19.42 -23.72 65.20
N SER A 6 -20.58 -24.29 64.90
CA SER A 6 -21.45 -23.92 63.78
C SER A 6 -22.07 -22.55 64.06
N GLY A 7 -21.77 -21.53 63.26
CA GLY A 7 -22.40 -20.21 63.43
C GLY A 7 -22.36 -19.28 62.22
N THR A 8 -21.34 -19.36 61.37
CA THR A 8 -21.09 -18.32 60.35
C THR A 8 -21.60 -18.66 58.94
N GLY A 9 -21.79 -19.94 58.60
CA GLY A 9 -22.22 -20.34 57.24
C GLY A 9 -23.71 -20.12 56.96
N ARG A 10 -24.58 -20.20 57.97
CA ARG A 10 -26.05 -20.12 57.79
C ARG A 10 -26.57 -18.68 57.66
N ILE A 11 -25.82 -17.70 58.15
CA ILE A 11 -26.19 -16.28 58.06
C ILE A 11 -25.93 -15.75 56.65
N ILE A 12 -24.82 -16.13 56.03
CA ILE A 12 -24.44 -15.64 54.68
C ILE A 12 -25.41 -16.17 53.60
N VAL A 13 -25.85 -17.42 53.71
CA VAL A 13 -26.77 -18.03 52.74
C VAL A 13 -28.18 -17.45 52.84
N ASN A 14 -28.67 -17.13 54.04
CA ASN A 14 -29.99 -16.50 54.19
C ASN A 14 -29.99 -15.03 53.73
N THR A 15 -28.90 -14.28 53.94
CA THR A 15 -28.80 -12.88 53.47
C THR A 15 -28.75 -12.80 51.93
N LEU A 16 -28.08 -13.76 51.27
CA LEU A 16 -28.04 -13.84 49.81
C LEU A 16 -29.39 -14.24 49.19
N ILE A 17 -30.17 -15.12 49.85
CA ILE A 17 -31.50 -15.51 49.37
C ILE A 17 -32.53 -14.37 49.54
N ILE A 18 -32.41 -13.56 50.59
CA ILE A 18 -33.26 -12.37 50.79
C ILE A 18 -32.91 -11.27 49.78
N ALA A 19 -31.63 -11.05 49.48
CA ALA A 19 -31.20 -10.11 48.44
C ALA A 19 -31.66 -10.55 47.04
N PHE A 20 -31.62 -11.85 46.73
CA PHE A 20 -32.10 -12.38 45.45
C PHE A 20 -33.64 -12.30 45.30
N ARG A 21 -34.40 -12.50 46.38
CA ARG A 21 -35.87 -12.31 46.35
C ARG A 21 -36.28 -10.84 46.24
N SER A 22 -35.50 -9.91 46.78
CA SER A 22 -35.74 -8.47 46.63
C SER A 22 -35.46 -7.97 45.21
N LEU A 23 -34.49 -8.55 44.49
CA LEU A 23 -34.20 -8.19 43.10
C LEU A 23 -35.26 -8.72 42.11
N TYR A 24 -35.84 -9.90 42.39
CA TYR A 24 -36.81 -10.55 41.51
C TYR A 24 -38.23 -9.98 41.60
N ASN A 25 -38.61 -9.40 42.74
CA ASN A 25 -39.93 -8.77 42.91
C ASN A 25 -40.04 -7.36 42.30
N SER A 26 -38.95 -6.78 41.81
CA SER A 26 -38.93 -5.50 41.08
C SER A 26 -38.96 -5.64 39.55
N LEU A 27 -38.91 -6.87 39.01
CA LEU A 27 -39.01 -7.11 37.56
C LEU A 27 -40.40 -6.82 36.92
N PRO A 28 -41.55 -6.95 37.62
CA PRO A 28 -42.84 -6.62 37.01
C PRO A 28 -43.06 -5.10 36.84
N ALA A 29 -42.37 -4.27 37.64
CA ALA A 29 -42.45 -2.82 37.54
C ALA A 29 -41.57 -2.24 36.41
N LEU A 30 -40.47 -2.93 36.06
CA LEU A 30 -39.61 -2.52 34.94
C LEU A 30 -40.21 -2.90 33.57
N LEU A 31 -40.97 -4.00 33.49
CA LEU A 31 -41.61 -4.44 32.24
C LEU A 31 -42.82 -3.56 31.84
N ALA A 32 -43.48 -2.90 32.79
CA ALA A 32 -44.57 -1.96 32.51
C ALA A 32 -44.08 -0.61 31.94
N ILE A 33 -42.86 -0.19 32.26
CA ILE A 33 -42.25 1.04 31.72
C ILE A 33 -41.72 0.80 30.29
N VAL A 34 -41.27 -0.41 29.97
CA VAL A 34 -40.86 -0.76 28.60
C VAL A 34 -42.05 -0.89 27.65
N PHE A 35 -43.22 -1.36 28.11
CA PHE A 35 -44.43 -1.43 27.28
C PHE A 35 -45.17 -0.10 27.10
N ALA A 36 -44.93 0.91 27.95
CA ALA A 36 -45.47 2.27 27.76
C ALA A 36 -44.65 3.12 26.77
N CYS A 37 -43.40 2.76 26.48
CA CYS A 37 -42.55 3.46 25.51
C CYS A 37 -42.59 2.87 24.09
N VAL A 38 -43.26 1.73 23.88
CA VAL A 38 -43.42 1.10 22.55
C VAL A 38 -44.76 1.49 21.89
N GLY A 39 -45.55 2.37 22.52
CA GLY A 39 -46.81 2.92 21.98
C GLY A 39 -46.69 4.23 21.20
N LEU A 40 -45.48 4.75 20.95
CA LEU A 40 -45.25 5.97 20.17
C LEU A 40 -44.15 5.77 19.10
N SER A 41 -44.18 4.63 18.41
CA SER A 41 -43.47 4.43 17.15
C SER A 41 -44.31 5.02 16.00
N GLY A 42 -44.37 6.35 15.98
CA GLY A 42 -44.64 7.12 14.77
C GLY A 42 -43.33 7.34 14.02
N CYS A 43 -43.28 6.87 12.79
CA CYS A 43 -42.18 6.82 11.83
C CYS A 43 -41.26 8.06 11.75
N GLY A 44 -39.97 7.79 11.48
CA GLY A 44 -39.07 8.68 10.74
C GLY A 44 -38.55 9.90 11.51
N GLY A 45 -37.43 9.74 12.22
CA GLY A 45 -36.60 10.91 12.55
C GLY A 45 -36.16 11.61 11.25
N PRO A 46 -36.08 12.96 11.21
CA PRO A 46 -35.80 13.67 9.98
C PRO A 46 -34.43 13.27 9.42
N SER A 47 -34.35 13.08 8.11
CA SER A 47 -33.07 12.80 7.45
C SER A 47 -32.09 13.95 7.72
N GLN A 48 -30.78 13.69 7.62
CA GLN A 48 -29.76 14.75 7.73
C GLN A 48 -30.06 15.93 6.80
N GLU A 49 -30.66 15.65 5.65
CA GLU A 49 -31.11 16.63 4.67
C GLU A 49 -32.30 17.48 5.14
N GLU A 50 -33.29 16.87 5.80
CA GLU A 50 -34.39 17.62 6.43
C GLU A 50 -33.91 18.49 7.60
N MET A 51 -32.91 18.05 8.37
CA MET A 51 -32.31 18.86 9.43
C MET A 51 -31.55 20.06 8.87
N MET A 52 -30.77 19.87 7.78
CA MET A 52 -30.07 20.96 7.09
C MET A 52 -31.05 21.99 6.51
N MET A 53 -32.15 21.52 5.89
CA MET A 53 -33.19 22.39 5.33
C MET A 53 -33.97 23.16 6.41
N ARG A 54 -34.32 22.53 7.54
CA ARG A 54 -35.00 23.19 8.67
C ARG A 54 -34.11 24.22 9.39
N ALA A 55 -32.81 23.98 9.45
CA ALA A 55 -31.87 24.91 10.07
C ALA A 55 -31.60 26.15 9.21
N ALA A 56 -31.52 25.99 7.89
CA ALA A 56 -31.33 27.10 6.94
C ALA A 56 -32.49 28.11 6.92
N GLN A 57 -33.69 27.70 7.37
CA GLN A 57 -34.89 28.54 7.40
C GLN A 57 -35.06 29.38 8.68
N ARG A 58 -34.19 29.23 9.69
CA ARG A 58 -34.29 30.02 10.94
C ARG A 58 -33.63 31.39 10.75
N ARG A 59 -34.44 32.46 10.65
CA ARG A 59 -33.96 33.85 10.77
C ARG A 59 -33.43 34.09 12.18
N ARG A 60 -32.24 34.69 12.28
CA ARG A 60 -31.59 35.09 13.54
C ARG A 60 -32.48 36.13 14.26
N PRO A 61 -32.89 35.94 15.53
CA PRO A 61 -33.34 37.06 16.35
C PRO A 61 -32.13 37.97 16.65
N PRO A 62 -32.33 39.30 16.82
CA PRO A 62 -31.24 40.22 17.06
C PRO A 62 -30.53 39.93 18.39
N ASP A 63 -29.23 40.18 18.42
CA ASP A 63 -28.32 39.92 19.53
C ASP A 63 -28.66 40.85 20.72
N PRO A 64 -28.82 40.36 21.97
CA PRO A 64 -29.10 41.21 23.13
C PRO A 64 -27.98 42.20 23.48
N ALA A 65 -26.82 42.11 22.82
CA ALA A 65 -25.68 42.98 23.05
C ALA A 65 -25.81 44.39 22.41
N GLU A 66 -26.82 44.64 21.58
CA GLU A 66 -27.06 45.96 20.96
C GLU A 66 -28.11 46.83 21.69
N THR A 67 -28.64 46.38 22.83
CA THR A 67 -29.59 47.16 23.66
C THR A 67 -29.06 47.56 25.03
N ALA A 68 -27.77 47.36 25.29
CA ALA A 68 -27.11 47.72 26.56
C ALA A 68 -25.97 48.76 26.41
N GLN A 69 -25.98 49.54 25.33
CA GLN A 69 -25.13 50.74 25.16
C GLN A 69 -25.99 51.97 24.84
N ALA A 70 -26.99 52.19 25.68
CA ALA A 70 -27.73 53.44 25.74
C ALA A 70 -28.24 53.64 27.17
N ASP A 71 -27.33 53.58 28.15
CA ASP A 71 -27.50 54.16 29.50
C ASP A 71 -26.25 53.85 30.33
N GLU A 72 -25.26 54.75 30.28
CA GLU A 72 -24.39 55.15 31.40
C GLU A 72 -23.22 56.00 30.88
N ALA A 73 -23.57 57.20 30.41
CA ALA A 73 -22.66 58.34 30.48
C ALA A 73 -22.75 58.91 31.89
N SER A 74 -21.80 58.62 32.78
CA SER A 74 -21.28 59.58 33.81
C SER A 74 -20.32 58.92 34.81
N LYS A 75 -19.10 59.47 34.86
CA LYS A 75 -18.11 59.55 35.97
C LYS A 75 -16.73 58.93 35.68
N GLU A 76 -15.79 59.83 35.39
CA GLU A 76 -14.38 59.76 35.84
C GLU A 76 -14.27 60.15 37.34
N PRO A 77 -13.13 60.05 38.07
CA PRO A 77 -11.77 59.62 37.68
C PRO A 77 -11.03 58.74 38.74
N THR A 78 -9.70 58.58 38.53
CA THR A 78 -8.56 58.59 39.50
C THR A 78 -7.75 57.30 39.84
N LYS A 79 -6.55 57.25 39.24
CA LYS A 79 -5.16 57.16 39.79
C LYS A 79 -4.67 56.04 40.75
N ALA A 80 -3.39 55.70 40.48
CA ALA A 80 -2.25 55.29 41.34
C ALA A 80 -1.86 53.80 41.21
N SER A 81 -0.60 53.36 41.15
CA SER A 81 0.77 53.96 41.09
C SER A 81 1.73 52.81 40.70
N GLN A 82 2.75 53.02 39.84
CA GLN A 82 4.21 53.15 40.15
C GLN A 82 4.91 51.89 40.75
N ALA A 83 6.17 51.53 40.48
CA ALA A 83 7.26 52.02 39.61
C ALA A 83 8.50 51.08 39.75
N ALA A 84 9.43 51.20 38.78
CA ALA A 84 10.92 51.17 38.92
C ALA A 84 11.63 49.81 39.21
N GLU A 85 12.84 49.48 38.74
CA GLU A 85 13.92 50.19 38.00
C GLU A 85 14.98 49.16 37.49
N GLU A 86 15.71 49.56 36.44
CA GLU A 86 16.93 48.99 35.81
C GLU A 86 18.22 49.19 36.67
N PRO A 87 19.52 49.07 36.23
CA PRO A 87 20.13 48.68 34.92
C PRO A 87 21.40 47.76 35.01
N ASN A 88 22.01 47.40 33.85
CA ASN A 88 23.36 47.86 33.40
C ASN A 88 24.24 46.85 32.60
N ASN A 89 24.22 46.99 31.27
CA ASN A 89 25.30 47.20 30.25
C ASN A 89 26.81 46.78 30.40
N ARG A 90 27.38 46.22 29.30
CA ARG A 90 28.67 46.55 28.59
C ARG A 90 28.92 45.56 27.41
N GLN A 91 28.84 45.95 26.12
CA GLN A 91 29.89 46.46 25.17
C GLN A 91 31.08 45.50 24.89
N LYS A 92 31.69 45.31 23.69
CA LYS A 92 31.61 45.81 22.28
C LYS A 92 32.70 45.04 21.46
N GLN A 93 32.55 44.83 20.14
CA GLN A 93 33.62 45.04 19.12
C GLN A 93 33.09 44.89 17.66
N SER A 94 33.65 45.71 16.75
CA SER A 94 33.24 45.95 15.35
C SER A 94 34.10 45.20 14.31
N PRO A 95 33.72 45.22 13.01
CA PRO A 95 34.50 45.97 12.01
C PRO A 95 33.67 46.71 10.93
N VAL A 96 34.35 47.54 10.13
CA VAL A 96 33.91 48.47 9.04
C VAL A 96 34.92 48.29 7.87
N PRO A 97 34.72 48.71 6.59
CA PRO A 97 33.55 49.27 5.87
C PRO A 97 33.20 48.57 4.53
N GLY A 98 32.00 48.89 4.02
CA GLY A 98 31.66 48.86 2.59
C GLY A 98 30.35 49.61 2.33
N ASN A 99 30.47 50.86 1.86
CA ASN A 99 29.47 51.75 1.24
C ASN A 99 28.42 51.00 0.38
N SER A 100 27.20 51.44 0.08
CA SER A 100 26.32 52.62 0.32
C SER A 100 25.04 52.25 -0.46
N ALA A 101 23.81 52.46 -0.02
CA ALA A 101 23.12 53.74 0.04
C ALA A 101 21.82 53.62 0.84
N SER A 102 21.46 54.71 1.51
CA SER A 102 20.37 54.81 2.49
C SER A 102 19.05 55.29 1.89
N ASP A 103 18.00 54.83 2.56
CA ASP A 103 16.68 55.41 2.79
C ASP A 103 16.53 56.93 2.65
N ASN A 104 15.36 57.39 2.18
CA ASN A 104 14.36 57.90 3.13
C ASN A 104 12.97 58.18 2.53
N ILE A 105 12.02 57.85 3.39
CA ILE A 105 10.57 58.06 3.39
C ILE A 105 10.25 59.55 3.63
N ALA A 106 9.21 60.10 2.98
CA ALA A 106 8.04 60.71 3.65
C ALA A 106 7.09 61.49 2.70
N SER A 107 5.79 61.35 3.01
CA SER A 107 4.67 62.29 2.85
C SER A 107 3.87 62.27 1.53
N ASN A 108 2.64 61.73 1.55
CA ASN A 108 1.39 62.52 1.69
C ASN A 108 0.10 61.68 1.49
N PRO A 109 -1.10 62.21 1.85
CA PRO A 109 -2.17 61.46 2.51
C PRO A 109 -3.32 60.94 1.63
N ILE A 110 -4.08 60.04 2.27
CA ILE A 110 -5.40 59.45 2.00
C ILE A 110 -6.35 60.30 1.13
N PRO A 111 -6.97 59.73 0.08
CA PRO A 111 -8.28 60.17 -0.41
C PRO A 111 -9.39 59.31 0.23
N GLN A 112 -10.32 59.99 0.91
CA GLN A 112 -11.59 59.44 1.35
C GLN A 112 -12.39 58.98 0.12
N THR A 113 -12.82 57.71 0.11
CA THR A 113 -13.80 57.21 -0.85
C THR A 113 -15.21 57.50 -0.33
N ASP A 114 -15.88 58.45 -0.96
CA ASP A 114 -17.35 58.51 -0.93
C ASP A 114 -17.94 57.39 -1.82
N PRO A 115 -19.09 56.82 -1.45
CA PRO A 115 -19.63 55.60 -2.03
C PRO A 115 -20.53 55.91 -3.24
N THR A 116 -20.33 55.23 -4.37
CA THR A 116 -21.35 55.13 -5.43
C THR A 116 -21.03 53.97 -6.39
N PRO A 117 -22.03 53.42 -7.10
CA PRO A 117 -23.08 52.52 -6.63
C PRO A 117 -22.85 51.10 -7.17
N ALA A 118 -23.63 50.15 -6.62
CA ALA A 118 -23.69 48.76 -7.06
C ALA A 118 -23.79 48.64 -8.59
N ASN A 119 -22.74 48.08 -9.20
CA ASN A 119 -22.79 47.57 -10.56
C ASN A 119 -23.06 46.06 -10.46
N SER A 120 -24.34 45.71 -10.41
CA SER A 120 -24.82 44.34 -10.60
C SER A 120 -24.50 43.88 -12.02
N ASP A 121 -24.11 42.61 -12.16
CA ASP A 121 -23.99 41.85 -13.42
C ASP A 121 -22.62 41.84 -14.13
N LYS A 122 -21.53 41.62 -13.40
CA LYS A 122 -20.43 40.78 -13.91
C LYS A 122 -20.44 39.45 -13.17
N LYS A 123 -20.88 38.38 -13.84
CA LYS A 123 -20.71 37.01 -13.31
C LYS A 123 -19.23 36.79 -12.99
N PRO A 124 -18.87 36.27 -11.80
CA PRO A 124 -17.49 35.96 -11.47
C PRO A 124 -16.91 35.04 -12.55
N VAL A 125 -15.75 35.44 -13.10
CA VAL A 125 -14.98 34.61 -14.04
C VAL A 125 -14.15 33.68 -13.16
N PHE A 126 -14.53 32.42 -13.12
CA PHE A 126 -13.78 31.39 -12.41
C PHE A 126 -12.67 30.82 -13.29
N SER A 127 -11.59 30.40 -12.64
CA SER A 127 -10.45 29.70 -13.25
C SER A 127 -10.81 28.31 -13.77
N ILE A 128 -12.01 27.83 -13.43
CA ILE A 128 -12.56 26.54 -13.86
C ILE A 128 -13.93 26.73 -14.53
N SER A 129 -14.11 26.06 -15.68
CA SER A 129 -15.40 25.99 -16.38
C SER A 129 -16.36 25.00 -15.74
N VAL A 130 -17.65 25.14 -16.02
CA VAL A 130 -18.67 24.19 -15.55
C VAL A 130 -18.42 22.79 -16.11
N ILE A 131 -18.79 21.75 -15.37
CA ILE A 131 -18.53 20.36 -15.75
C ILE A 131 -19.18 19.94 -17.08
N ASP A 132 -20.32 20.55 -17.44
CA ASP A 132 -21.01 20.28 -18.71
C ASP A 132 -20.17 20.69 -19.94
N GLU A 133 -19.25 21.64 -19.78
CA GLU A 133 -18.33 22.10 -20.84
C GLU A 133 -17.04 21.27 -20.91
N ARG A 134 -16.80 20.40 -19.91
CA ARG A 134 -15.58 19.59 -19.77
C ARG A 134 -15.80 18.09 -20.02
N GLN A 135 -16.90 17.75 -20.68
CA GLN A 135 -17.21 16.37 -21.05
C GLN A 135 -16.20 15.83 -22.08
N PRO A 136 -15.80 14.55 -22.01
CA PRO A 136 -14.92 13.96 -23.00
C PRO A 136 -15.63 13.90 -24.36
N THR A 137 -14.89 14.20 -25.43
CA THR A 137 -15.43 14.19 -26.81
C THR A 137 -15.57 12.77 -27.38
N THR A 138 -14.91 11.79 -26.76
CA THR A 138 -14.94 10.36 -27.12
C THR A 138 -15.17 9.50 -25.88
N THR A 139 -15.73 8.31 -26.08
CA THR A 139 -15.86 7.33 -25.00
C THR A 139 -14.49 6.86 -24.55
N LEU A 140 -14.19 7.00 -23.25
CA LEU A 140 -12.90 6.63 -22.69
C LEU A 140 -12.78 5.12 -22.51
N ASP A 141 -11.65 4.55 -22.89
CA ASP A 141 -11.35 3.15 -22.59
C ASP A 141 -10.91 2.96 -21.12
N GLN A 142 -10.76 1.70 -20.68
CA GLN A 142 -10.32 1.42 -19.29
C GLN A 142 -8.92 1.96 -18.97
N THR A 143 -8.03 2.01 -19.97
CA THR A 143 -6.65 2.48 -19.80
C THR A 143 -6.63 4.00 -19.59
N GLU A 144 -7.41 4.74 -20.36
CA GLU A 144 -7.58 6.18 -20.24
C GLU A 144 -8.22 6.55 -18.90
N ARG A 145 -9.31 5.86 -18.52
CA ARG A 145 -9.98 6.08 -17.23
C ARG A 145 -9.02 5.85 -16.06
N ARG A 146 -8.23 4.77 -16.10
CA ARG A 146 -7.19 4.48 -15.10
C ARG A 146 -6.14 5.59 -15.01
N LYS A 147 -5.64 6.11 -16.14
CA LYS A 147 -4.66 7.20 -16.17
C LYS A 147 -5.20 8.49 -15.56
N ILE A 148 -6.45 8.83 -15.84
CA ILE A 148 -7.12 10.01 -15.26
C ILE A 148 -7.29 9.84 -13.75
N ALA A 149 -7.81 8.70 -13.29
CA ALA A 149 -7.97 8.41 -11.87
C ALA A 149 -6.64 8.46 -11.09
N GLN A 150 -5.58 7.91 -11.68
CA GLN A 150 -4.22 8.00 -11.15
C GLN A 150 -3.77 9.47 -11.01
N LYS A 151 -3.87 10.27 -12.08
CA LYS A 151 -3.48 11.68 -12.05
C LYS A 151 -4.27 12.45 -11.00
N ASN A 152 -5.56 12.16 -10.88
CA ASN A 152 -6.45 12.80 -9.92
C ASN A 152 -6.04 12.48 -8.49
N ILE A 153 -5.83 11.20 -8.15
CA ILE A 153 -5.45 10.82 -6.79
C ILE A 153 -4.04 11.32 -6.41
N GLU A 154 -3.09 11.37 -7.37
CA GLU A 154 -1.77 11.98 -7.18
C GLU A 154 -1.91 13.48 -6.88
N THR A 155 -2.74 14.20 -7.64
CA THR A 155 -3.01 15.63 -7.42
C THR A 155 -3.62 15.88 -6.04
N LEU A 156 -4.57 15.05 -5.62
CA LEU A 156 -5.20 15.14 -4.29
C LEU A 156 -4.21 14.85 -3.17
N ALA A 157 -3.35 13.84 -3.34
CA ALA A 157 -2.32 13.52 -2.36
C ALA A 157 -1.35 14.69 -2.17
N THR A 158 -0.88 15.32 -3.25
CA THR A 158 -0.04 16.52 -3.19
C THR A 158 -0.75 17.67 -2.48
N ALA A 159 -2.01 17.94 -2.81
CA ALA A 159 -2.78 19.02 -2.18
C ALA A 159 -3.00 18.77 -0.67
N LEU A 160 -3.32 17.53 -0.28
CA LEU A 160 -3.46 17.14 1.13
C LEU A 160 -2.15 17.28 1.90
N LEU A 161 -1.01 16.93 1.28
CA LEU A 161 0.31 17.13 1.88
C LEU A 161 0.67 18.60 2.02
N GLN A 162 0.35 19.44 1.04
CA GLN A 162 0.59 20.88 1.14
C GLN A 162 -0.26 21.51 2.26
N HIS A 163 -1.55 21.13 2.35
CA HIS A 163 -2.39 21.52 3.48
C HIS A 163 -1.80 21.06 4.83
N PHE A 164 -1.30 19.82 4.90
CA PHE A 164 -0.65 19.30 6.10
C PHE A 164 0.64 20.06 6.43
N ALA A 165 1.46 20.42 5.43
CA ALA A 165 2.69 21.16 5.60
C ALA A 165 2.44 22.53 6.24
N ASP A 166 1.39 23.22 5.79
CA ASP A 166 1.00 24.55 6.27
C ASP A 166 0.35 24.52 7.66
N THR A 167 -0.57 23.58 7.89
CA THR A 167 -1.41 23.57 9.09
C THR A 167 -0.91 22.62 10.19
N LYS A 168 0.03 21.74 9.86
CA LYS A 168 0.50 20.58 10.66
C LYS A 168 -0.62 19.62 11.04
N ARG A 169 -1.68 19.57 10.23
CA ARG A 169 -2.92 18.84 10.47
C ARG A 169 -3.48 18.34 9.13
N LEU A 170 -3.98 17.10 9.10
CA LEU A 170 -4.84 16.67 8.01
C LEU A 170 -6.20 17.37 8.16
N PRO A 171 -6.94 17.59 7.06
CA PRO A 171 -8.21 18.32 7.13
C PRO A 171 -9.25 17.57 7.98
N GLN A 172 -10.20 18.32 8.54
CA GLN A 172 -11.45 17.74 9.05
C GLN A 172 -12.26 17.19 7.89
N SER A 173 -12.99 16.08 8.06
CA SER A 173 -13.88 15.56 7.01
C SER A 173 -14.92 16.61 6.57
N HIS A 174 -15.36 17.45 7.50
CA HIS A 174 -16.23 18.59 7.21
C HIS A 174 -16.13 19.72 8.22
N THR A 175 -16.50 20.91 7.74
CA THR A 175 -16.66 22.10 8.58
C THR A 175 -18.02 22.10 9.28
N ARG A 176 -18.09 22.80 10.42
CA ARG A 176 -19.34 23.02 11.15
C ARG A 176 -19.54 24.50 11.42
N ASN A 177 -20.79 24.97 11.36
CA ASN A 177 -21.13 26.32 11.76
C ASN A 177 -21.28 26.46 13.28
N SER A 178 -21.59 27.67 13.75
CA SER A 178 -21.81 27.99 15.17
C SER A 178 -22.90 27.15 15.85
N ASN A 179 -23.84 26.60 15.08
CA ASN A 179 -24.91 25.72 15.57
C ASN A 179 -24.50 24.23 15.54
N ASN A 180 -23.21 23.93 15.36
CA ASN A 180 -22.66 22.59 15.25
C ASN A 180 -23.20 21.77 14.05
N LEU A 181 -23.77 22.44 13.04
CA LEU A 181 -24.28 21.77 11.84
C LEU A 181 -23.16 21.57 10.81
N PRO A 182 -22.99 20.36 10.25
CA PRO A 182 -22.10 20.12 9.10
C PRO A 182 -22.49 21.00 7.91
N THR A 183 -21.52 21.74 7.35
CA THR A 183 -21.79 22.68 6.25
C THR A 183 -21.14 22.21 4.95
N LEU A 184 -19.80 22.20 4.88
CA LEU A 184 -19.02 21.92 3.68
C LEU A 184 -17.99 20.81 3.90
N SER A 185 -17.76 20.01 2.85
CA SER A 185 -16.73 18.98 2.79
C SER A 185 -15.31 19.55 2.92
N TRP A 186 -14.38 18.73 3.43
CA TRP A 186 -12.93 18.94 3.37
C TRP A 186 -12.42 19.33 1.97
N ARG A 187 -13.09 18.85 0.92
CA ARG A 187 -12.73 19.13 -0.47
C ARG A 187 -12.79 20.61 -0.81
N VAL A 188 -13.66 21.37 -0.15
CA VAL A 188 -13.76 22.83 -0.30
C VAL A 188 -12.57 23.51 0.37
N ALA A 189 -12.17 23.06 1.57
CA ALA A 189 -11.00 23.61 2.26
C ALA A 189 -9.68 23.36 1.50
N LEU A 190 -9.67 22.39 0.59
CA LEU A 190 -8.49 22.06 -0.23
C LEU A 190 -8.38 22.89 -1.52
N LEU A 191 -9.41 23.65 -1.91
CA LEU A 191 -9.41 24.41 -3.17
C LEU A 191 -8.21 25.36 -3.35
N PRO A 192 -7.72 26.09 -2.32
CA PRO A 192 -6.51 26.92 -2.46
C PRO A 192 -5.29 26.13 -2.90
N TYR A 193 -5.16 24.89 -2.41
CA TYR A 193 -4.07 23.96 -2.73
C TYR A 193 -4.19 23.34 -4.12
N LEU A 194 -5.36 23.45 -4.75
CA LEU A 194 -5.61 23.07 -6.14
C LEU A 194 -5.52 24.28 -7.09
N GLY A 195 -5.14 25.46 -6.59
CA GLY A 195 -5.06 26.69 -7.37
C GLY A 195 -6.40 27.37 -7.65
N LEU A 196 -7.46 27.02 -6.90
CA LEU A 196 -8.84 27.49 -7.10
C LEU A 196 -9.30 28.43 -5.97
N GLU A 197 -8.45 29.42 -5.65
CA GLU A 197 -8.69 30.41 -4.60
C GLU A 197 -9.90 31.31 -4.91
N ASP A 198 -10.10 31.64 -6.18
CA ASP A 198 -11.22 32.44 -6.68
C ASP A 198 -12.58 31.76 -6.45
N LEU A 199 -12.65 30.43 -6.66
CA LEU A 199 -13.81 29.61 -6.36
C LEU A 199 -14.00 29.44 -4.85
N HIS A 200 -12.91 29.21 -4.11
CA HIS A 200 -12.92 29.06 -2.66
C HIS A 200 -13.58 30.25 -1.95
N GLN A 201 -13.26 31.47 -2.38
CA GLN A 201 -13.80 32.72 -1.81
C GLN A 201 -15.31 32.91 -2.01
N GLN A 202 -15.95 32.17 -2.92
CA GLN A 202 -17.40 32.27 -3.12
C GLN A 202 -18.21 31.37 -2.17
N PHE A 203 -17.56 30.42 -1.49
CA PHE A 203 -18.26 29.53 -0.56
C PHE A 203 -18.61 30.26 0.74
N ASP A 204 -19.85 30.12 1.17
CA ASP A 204 -20.32 30.55 2.48
C ASP A 204 -20.21 29.38 3.47
N PHE A 205 -19.13 29.37 4.26
CA PHE A 205 -18.85 28.33 5.25
C PHE A 205 -19.91 28.20 6.35
N SER A 206 -20.78 29.20 6.52
CA SER A 206 -21.86 29.15 7.51
C SER A 206 -23.09 28.38 7.03
N LYS A 207 -23.21 28.15 5.72
CA LYS A 207 -24.37 27.52 5.07
C LYS A 207 -24.08 26.08 4.60
N PRO A 208 -25.08 25.20 4.61
CA PRO A 208 -24.94 23.86 4.03
C PRO A 208 -24.59 23.89 2.54
N TRP A 209 -23.91 22.85 2.07
CA TRP A 209 -23.52 22.64 0.67
C TRP A 209 -24.67 22.74 -0.33
N ASN A 210 -25.90 22.38 0.06
CA ASN A 210 -27.09 22.35 -0.81
C ASN A 210 -27.97 23.60 -0.71
N VAL A 211 -27.47 24.68 -0.10
CA VAL A 211 -28.15 25.98 0.03
C VAL A 211 -27.37 27.07 -0.70
N GLU A 212 -28.05 28.08 -1.25
CA GLU A 212 -27.37 29.18 -1.95
C GLU A 212 -26.53 30.07 -0.98
N PRO A 213 -25.32 30.50 -1.37
CA PRO A 213 -24.75 30.40 -2.73
C PRO A 213 -24.07 29.06 -3.05
N ASN A 214 -23.78 28.22 -2.04
CA ASN A 214 -22.98 27.00 -2.19
C ASN A 214 -23.56 26.01 -3.20
N LYS A 215 -24.89 25.90 -3.26
CA LYS A 215 -25.58 25.02 -4.20
C LYS A 215 -25.23 25.32 -5.66
N SER A 216 -25.18 26.60 -6.04
CA SER A 216 -24.88 26.99 -7.43
C SER A 216 -23.42 26.75 -7.82
N LEU A 217 -22.52 26.54 -6.85
CA LEU A 217 -21.10 26.32 -7.06
C LEU A 217 -20.73 24.85 -7.35
N LEU A 218 -21.64 23.89 -7.14
CA LEU A 218 -21.37 22.46 -7.33
C LEU A 218 -20.87 22.10 -8.73
N LYS A 219 -21.38 22.79 -9.75
CA LYS A 219 -21.02 22.60 -11.16
C LYS A 219 -19.57 22.94 -11.50
N TYR A 220 -18.86 23.64 -10.61
CA TYR A 220 -17.45 23.99 -10.74
C TYR A 220 -16.53 22.97 -10.03
N ILE A 221 -16.85 21.68 -10.16
CA ILE A 221 -16.05 20.60 -9.56
C ILE A 221 -14.61 20.62 -10.13
N PRO A 222 -13.57 20.70 -9.27
CA PRO A 222 -12.17 20.57 -9.68
C PRO A 222 -11.86 19.28 -10.45
N ASP A 223 -11.00 19.33 -11.47
CA ASP A 223 -10.60 18.16 -12.27
C ASP A 223 -10.09 16.99 -11.41
N ALA A 224 -9.36 17.31 -10.33
CA ALA A 224 -8.83 16.31 -9.39
C ALA A 224 -9.93 15.53 -8.63
N TYR A 225 -11.16 16.05 -8.55
CA TYR A 225 -12.29 15.34 -7.93
C TYR A 225 -13.19 14.65 -8.94
N VAL A 226 -13.05 14.93 -10.24
CA VAL A 226 -13.89 14.34 -11.28
C VAL A 226 -13.58 12.86 -11.41
N SER A 227 -14.62 12.03 -11.39
CA SER A 227 -14.47 10.61 -11.69
C SER A 227 -14.51 10.37 -13.20
N PRO A 228 -13.55 9.61 -13.76
CA PRO A 228 -13.48 9.32 -15.18
C PRO A 228 -14.60 8.36 -15.66
N GLU A 229 -15.44 7.89 -14.75
CA GLU A 229 -16.60 7.04 -15.07
C GLU A 229 -17.85 7.86 -15.47
N ARG A 230 -17.95 9.10 -14.98
CA ARG A 230 -19.23 9.83 -14.96
C ARG A 230 -19.16 11.29 -15.39
N PHE A 231 -18.03 11.97 -15.15
CA PHE A 231 -17.86 13.40 -15.47
C PHE A 231 -19.01 14.29 -14.99
N ASP A 232 -19.46 14.12 -13.74
CA ASP A 232 -20.50 14.96 -13.14
C ASP A 232 -20.01 15.63 -11.84
N THR A 233 -20.95 16.16 -11.04
CA THR A 233 -20.62 16.87 -9.79
C THR A 233 -20.31 15.94 -8.61
N ASN A 234 -20.35 14.62 -8.79
CA ASN A 234 -20.03 13.66 -7.75
C ASN A 234 -18.58 13.20 -7.87
N THR A 235 -18.01 12.83 -6.73
CA THR A 235 -16.64 12.36 -6.63
C THR A 235 -16.57 10.99 -5.98
N ASN A 236 -15.63 10.19 -6.46
CA ASN A 236 -15.29 8.87 -5.94
C ASN A 236 -14.10 8.93 -4.97
N PHE A 237 -13.52 10.11 -4.71
CA PHE A 237 -12.35 10.23 -3.83
C PHE A 237 -12.79 10.57 -2.41
N LEU A 238 -12.91 9.59 -1.51
CA LEU A 238 -13.45 9.75 -0.15
C LEU A 238 -12.43 9.48 0.96
N LEU A 239 -12.54 10.24 2.06
CA LEU A 239 -11.78 9.97 3.28
C LEU A 239 -12.40 8.80 4.06
N PRO A 240 -11.61 7.93 4.71
CA PRO A 240 -12.14 6.95 5.65
C PRO A 240 -12.54 7.65 6.96
N ALA A 241 -13.84 7.90 7.11
CA ALA A 241 -14.46 8.64 8.22
C ALA A 241 -15.33 7.76 9.15
N GLY A 242 -15.20 6.44 9.03
CA GLY A 242 -15.75 5.45 9.97
C GLY A 242 -15.28 5.69 11.41
N LYS A 243 -16.08 5.29 12.41
CA LYS A 243 -15.82 5.53 13.84
C LYS A 243 -14.36 5.24 14.27
N TYR A 244 -13.78 4.17 13.75
CA TYR A 244 -12.43 3.71 14.10
C TYR A 244 -11.34 4.17 13.14
N PHE A 245 -11.71 4.85 12.06
CA PHE A 245 -10.78 5.28 11.02
C PHE A 245 -10.09 6.59 11.39
N ILE A 246 -9.03 6.92 10.66
CA ILE A 246 -8.21 8.11 10.90
C ILE A 246 -9.04 9.41 10.94
N PHE A 247 -10.07 9.58 10.08
CA PHE A 247 -10.99 10.75 10.10
C PHE A 247 -12.30 10.51 10.86
N GLY A 248 -12.41 9.38 11.58
CA GLY A 248 -13.56 9.02 12.38
C GLY A 248 -14.00 10.14 13.30
N GLU A 249 -15.32 10.30 13.47
CA GLU A 249 -15.89 11.31 14.36
C GLU A 249 -15.46 12.76 14.05
N ASN A 250 -15.12 13.05 12.78
CA ASN A 250 -14.62 14.35 12.31
C ASN A 250 -13.33 14.80 13.04
N ARG A 251 -12.46 13.83 13.34
CA ARG A 251 -11.14 14.09 13.92
C ARG A 251 -10.26 14.94 13.02
N VAL A 252 -9.23 15.54 13.63
CA VAL A 252 -8.19 16.32 12.96
C VAL A 252 -6.86 15.60 13.14
N PRO A 253 -6.51 14.65 12.26
CA PRO A 253 -5.31 13.85 12.45
C PRO A 253 -4.05 14.72 12.39
N ARG A 254 -3.09 14.40 13.26
CA ARG A 254 -1.74 14.97 13.29
C ARG A 254 -0.74 13.84 13.34
N GLU A 255 0.50 14.12 12.98
CA GLU A 255 1.58 13.11 13.03
C GLU A 255 1.64 12.38 14.38
N LYS A 256 1.49 13.11 15.49
CA LYS A 256 1.53 12.53 16.85
C LYS A 256 0.26 11.79 17.30
N THR A 257 -0.87 11.96 16.61
CA THR A 257 -2.17 11.38 16.99
C THR A 257 -2.57 10.20 16.09
N VAL A 258 -1.67 9.81 15.19
CA VAL A 258 -1.80 8.61 14.36
C VAL A 258 -0.77 7.64 14.91
N GLU A 259 -1.17 6.84 15.91
CA GLU A 259 -0.26 6.00 16.70
C GLU A 259 0.36 4.88 15.87
N ASP A 260 -0.40 4.34 14.91
CA ASP A 260 0.08 3.34 13.94
C ASP A 260 1.10 3.95 12.94
N GLY A 261 1.21 5.27 12.89
CA GLY A 261 2.12 6.06 12.07
C GLY A 261 1.53 6.48 10.72
N MET A 262 1.84 7.71 10.29
CA MET A 262 1.33 8.29 9.03
C MET A 262 1.65 7.43 7.79
N GLY A 263 2.78 6.73 7.80
CA GLY A 263 3.17 5.82 6.72
C GLY A 263 2.41 4.50 6.67
N ASN A 264 1.67 4.14 7.72
CA ASN A 264 0.96 2.86 7.84
C ASN A 264 -0.56 3.03 7.96
N THR A 265 -1.07 4.25 7.76
CA THR A 265 -2.51 4.54 7.83
C THR A 265 -3.00 5.11 6.51
N ILE A 266 -4.03 4.55 5.90
CA ILE A 266 -4.66 5.04 4.67
C ILE A 266 -5.54 6.25 4.98
N MET A 267 -5.39 7.33 4.21
CA MET A 267 -6.14 8.57 4.37
C MET A 267 -7.13 8.86 3.24
N LEU A 268 -7.07 8.19 2.09
CA LEU A 268 -7.97 8.46 0.96
C LEU A 268 -8.19 7.21 0.13
N PHE A 269 -9.40 7.01 -0.39
CA PHE A 269 -9.75 5.96 -1.35
C PHE A 269 -10.40 6.52 -2.61
N GLU A 270 -10.20 5.81 -3.72
CA GLU A 270 -11.16 5.73 -4.82
C GLU A 270 -12.24 4.69 -4.48
N VAL A 271 -13.49 5.14 -4.35
CA VAL A 271 -14.67 4.29 -4.04
C VAL A 271 -15.47 3.98 -5.29
N ASN A 272 -16.29 2.93 -5.24
CA ASN A 272 -17.20 2.54 -6.31
C ASN A 272 -18.29 3.59 -6.53
N ASP A 273 -18.88 3.63 -7.73
CA ASP A 273 -19.83 4.68 -8.14
C ASP A 273 -21.09 4.76 -7.26
N GLU A 274 -21.51 3.65 -6.67
CA GLU A 274 -22.64 3.62 -5.72
C GLU A 274 -22.40 4.47 -4.46
N TYR A 275 -21.13 4.68 -4.10
CA TYR A 275 -20.71 5.42 -2.90
C TYR A 275 -20.30 6.87 -3.21
N ALA A 276 -20.29 7.26 -4.48
CA ALA A 276 -19.89 8.60 -4.89
C ALA A 276 -20.87 9.67 -4.37
N VAL A 277 -20.33 10.79 -3.88
CA VAL A 277 -21.10 11.87 -3.27
C VAL A 277 -20.87 13.20 -4.00
N PRO A 278 -21.82 14.15 -3.97
CA PRO A 278 -21.56 15.52 -4.42
C PRO A 278 -20.31 16.07 -3.72
N TRP A 279 -19.36 16.63 -4.47
CA TRP A 279 -18.02 16.93 -3.92
C TRP A 279 -18.01 17.93 -2.76
N THR A 280 -19.00 18.82 -2.66
CA THR A 280 -19.14 19.79 -1.56
C THR A 280 -19.90 19.24 -0.35
N LYS A 281 -20.57 18.08 -0.48
CA LYS A 281 -21.39 17.46 0.58
C LYS A 281 -20.49 16.98 1.72
N PRO A 282 -20.79 17.31 3.00
CA PRO A 282 -20.05 16.84 4.16
C PRO A 282 -20.38 15.37 4.47
N SER A 283 -19.97 14.47 3.57
CA SER A 283 -20.19 13.03 3.62
C SER A 283 -18.98 12.34 3.00
N ASP A 284 -18.50 11.30 3.68
CA ASP A 284 -17.31 10.52 3.29
C ASP A 284 -17.55 9.03 3.65
N LEU A 285 -16.53 8.18 3.48
CA LEU A 285 -16.65 6.73 3.65
C LEU A 285 -16.78 6.36 5.13
N ASN A 286 -18.01 6.04 5.55
CA ASN A 286 -18.35 5.70 6.94
C ASN A 286 -18.53 4.19 7.14
N ALA A 287 -17.60 3.38 6.64
CA ALA A 287 -17.61 1.93 6.89
C ALA A 287 -17.22 1.63 8.35
N THR A 288 -17.96 0.74 8.98
CA THR A 288 -17.74 0.30 10.37
C THR A 288 -17.25 -1.15 10.47
N THR A 289 -17.35 -1.90 9.38
CA THR A 289 -16.85 -3.27 9.24
C THR A 289 -16.01 -3.43 7.98
N SER A 290 -15.14 -4.45 7.95
CA SER A 290 -14.35 -4.79 6.76
C SER A 290 -15.21 -5.14 5.55
N LYS A 291 -16.39 -5.74 5.77
CA LYS A 291 -17.36 -6.05 4.72
C LYS A 291 -18.00 -4.79 4.10
N GLU A 292 -18.31 -3.78 4.90
CA GLU A 292 -18.83 -2.50 4.40
C GLU A 292 -17.77 -1.75 3.60
N LEU A 293 -16.50 -1.85 4.01
CA LEU A 293 -15.38 -1.29 3.27
C LEU A 293 -15.18 -1.99 1.92
N ASP A 294 -15.25 -3.33 1.92
CA ASP A 294 -15.14 -4.16 0.72
C ASP A 294 -16.14 -3.77 -0.37
N ALA A 295 -17.40 -3.62 0.02
CA ALA A 295 -18.47 -3.21 -0.89
C ALA A 295 -18.25 -1.82 -1.48
N ALA A 296 -17.48 -0.96 -0.81
CA ALA A 296 -17.26 0.42 -1.20
C ALA A 296 -16.10 0.62 -2.19
N ILE A 297 -15.21 -0.36 -2.40
CA ILE A 297 -13.97 -0.15 -3.17
C ILE A 297 -13.70 -1.31 -4.15
N GLY A 298 -12.83 -1.08 -5.14
CA GLY A 298 -12.22 -2.14 -5.94
C GLY A 298 -12.96 -2.58 -7.21
N GLU A 299 -14.13 -2.02 -7.53
CA GLU A 299 -14.88 -2.38 -8.75
C GLU A 299 -14.46 -1.54 -9.98
N LEU A 300 -13.94 -0.33 -9.76
CA LEU A 300 -13.65 0.61 -10.86
C LEU A 300 -12.38 0.26 -11.65
N ARG A 301 -11.45 -0.52 -11.09
CA ARG A 301 -10.17 -0.85 -11.74
C ARG A 301 -9.93 -2.36 -11.68
N GLU A 302 -9.54 -2.96 -12.81
CA GLU A 302 -9.40 -4.42 -12.95
C GLU A 302 -8.43 -5.10 -11.97
N ASN A 303 -7.51 -4.34 -11.37
CA ASN A 303 -6.43 -4.88 -10.53
C ASN A 303 -6.42 -4.31 -9.10
N GLY A 304 -7.48 -3.64 -8.66
CA GLY A 304 -7.55 -3.08 -7.30
C GLY A 304 -8.27 -1.75 -7.17
N THR A 305 -7.95 -1.00 -6.13
CA THR A 305 -8.41 0.38 -5.92
C THR A 305 -7.24 1.33 -5.69
N PHE A 306 -7.36 2.57 -6.15
CA PHE A 306 -6.40 3.59 -5.78
C PHE A 306 -6.67 4.10 -4.35
N ALA A 307 -5.59 4.28 -3.60
CA ALA A 307 -5.64 4.83 -2.25
C ALA A 307 -4.44 5.74 -2.00
N VAL A 308 -4.45 6.47 -0.88
CA VAL A 308 -3.30 7.29 -0.44
C VAL A 308 -3.01 7.00 1.02
N TRP A 309 -1.75 6.73 1.34
CA TRP A 309 -1.26 6.68 2.72
C TRP A 309 -1.28 8.08 3.35
N ALA A 310 -1.39 8.19 4.68
CA ALA A 310 -1.39 9.46 5.38
C ALA A 310 -0.05 10.21 5.25
N SER A 311 1.03 9.51 4.89
CA SER A 311 2.30 10.09 4.43
C SER A 311 2.23 10.78 3.08
N GLY A 312 1.08 10.71 2.39
CA GLY A 312 0.84 11.28 1.07
C GLY A 312 1.35 10.46 -0.11
N LEU A 313 1.75 9.21 0.12
CA LEU A 313 2.12 8.27 -0.95
C LEU A 313 0.85 7.70 -1.61
N PRO A 314 0.59 7.99 -2.90
CA PRO A 314 -0.49 7.36 -3.65
C PRO A 314 -0.10 5.92 -4.01
N VAL A 315 -1.05 4.97 -3.89
CA VAL A 315 -0.82 3.55 -4.13
C VAL A 315 -1.99 2.88 -4.84
N LEU A 316 -1.73 1.73 -5.45
CA LEU A 316 -2.77 0.80 -5.88
C LEU A 316 -2.84 -0.36 -4.88
N LEU A 317 -3.97 -0.47 -4.18
CA LEU A 317 -4.28 -1.60 -3.32
C LEU A 317 -4.79 -2.74 -4.17
N THR A 318 -4.07 -3.85 -4.22
CA THR A 318 -4.43 -4.98 -5.10
C THR A 318 -5.72 -5.65 -4.65
N SER A 319 -6.48 -6.18 -5.60
CA SER A 319 -7.69 -7.00 -5.33
C SER A 319 -7.42 -8.29 -4.54
N ASN A 320 -6.16 -8.64 -4.30
CA ASN A 320 -5.77 -9.84 -3.55
C ASN A 320 -5.62 -9.58 -2.04
N LEU A 321 -5.71 -8.32 -1.59
CA LEU A 321 -5.69 -7.97 -0.18
C LEU A 321 -7.03 -8.34 0.45
N THR A 322 -6.99 -8.84 1.69
CA THR A 322 -8.22 -9.08 2.43
C THR A 322 -8.84 -7.74 2.86
N SER A 323 -10.16 -7.66 2.85
CA SER A 323 -10.87 -6.46 3.30
C SER A 323 -10.58 -6.13 4.77
N GLU A 324 -10.18 -7.13 5.57
CA GLU A 324 -9.70 -6.94 6.94
C GLU A 324 -8.34 -6.23 6.98
N GLN A 325 -7.40 -6.58 6.10
CA GLN A 325 -6.12 -5.87 6.01
C GLN A 325 -6.31 -4.40 5.60
N ILE A 326 -7.15 -4.14 4.60
CA ILE A 326 -7.44 -2.78 4.16
C ILE A 326 -8.16 -2.01 5.29
N PHE A 327 -9.09 -2.66 5.99
CA PHE A 327 -9.81 -2.07 7.12
C PHE A 327 -8.89 -1.77 8.31
N GLN A 328 -7.91 -2.61 8.60
CA GLN A 328 -6.93 -2.34 9.66
C GLN A 328 -6.03 -1.16 9.28
N ALA A 329 -5.61 -1.08 8.01
CA ALA A 329 -4.80 0.01 7.49
C ALA A 329 -5.51 1.36 7.49
N THR A 330 -6.83 1.45 7.68
CA THR A 330 -7.55 2.74 7.85
C THR A 330 -7.66 3.17 9.30
N THR A 331 -7.34 2.30 10.26
CA THR A 331 -7.32 2.60 11.70
C THR A 331 -6.01 3.28 12.12
N HIS A 332 -5.98 3.85 13.33
CA HIS A 332 -4.89 4.72 13.79
C HIS A 332 -4.41 4.47 15.23
N GLU A 333 -5.03 3.53 15.96
CA GLU A 333 -4.86 3.28 17.41
C GLU A 333 -4.80 1.76 17.75
N LYS A 334 -4.55 0.88 16.77
CA LYS A 334 -4.70 -0.58 17.00
C LYS A 334 -3.40 -1.33 17.37
N GLY A 335 -2.22 -0.74 17.21
CA GLY A 335 -0.95 -1.37 17.65
C GLY A 335 -0.52 -2.62 16.87
N GLU A 336 -1.37 -3.12 15.96
CA GLU A 336 -1.04 -4.11 14.93
C GLU A 336 -0.84 -3.37 13.61
N ALA A 337 0.26 -2.62 13.49
CA ALA A 337 0.56 -1.88 12.27
C ALA A 337 0.85 -2.86 11.11
N LEU A 338 -0.07 -2.96 10.16
CA LEU A 338 0.27 -3.40 8.80
C LEU A 338 1.25 -2.37 8.25
N ARG A 339 2.47 -2.80 7.94
CA ARG A 339 3.45 -1.86 7.39
C ARG A 339 3.01 -1.51 5.99
N ALA A 340 3.21 -0.25 5.59
CA ALA A 340 2.90 0.18 4.21
C ALA A 340 3.44 -0.84 3.19
N GLY A 341 4.70 -1.28 3.39
CA GLY A 341 5.41 -2.27 2.58
C GLY A 341 4.70 -3.62 2.37
N ASP A 342 3.78 -3.99 3.25
CA ASP A 342 3.09 -5.28 3.22
C ASP A 342 1.87 -5.28 2.30
N ILE A 343 1.31 -4.09 1.96
CA ILE A 343 0.00 -3.98 1.29
C ILE A 343 -0.08 -2.98 0.12
N HIS A 344 1.03 -2.45 -0.40
CA HIS A 344 1.00 -1.56 -1.58
C HIS A 344 1.69 -2.13 -2.82
N ARG A 345 1.17 -1.76 -3.99
CA ARG A 345 1.87 -1.78 -5.26
C ARG A 345 2.04 -0.34 -5.75
N ASP A 346 3.22 -0.02 -6.28
CA ASP A 346 3.44 1.26 -6.94
C ASP A 346 2.44 1.45 -8.08
N ILE A 347 1.89 2.66 -8.19
CA ILE A 347 0.91 3.01 -9.23
C ILE A 347 1.51 2.81 -10.65
N ALA A 348 2.84 2.79 -10.77
CA ALA A 348 3.59 2.86 -12.03
C ALA A 348 4.11 1.52 -12.60
N GLU A 349 3.42 0.38 -12.45
CA GLU A 349 3.74 -0.77 -13.32
C GLU A 349 3.00 -0.67 -14.66
N PRO A 350 3.70 -0.49 -15.80
CA PRO A 350 3.13 -0.73 -17.11
C PRO A 350 2.81 -2.23 -17.23
N VAL A 351 1.60 -2.53 -17.71
CA VAL A 351 1.25 -3.88 -18.16
C VAL A 351 2.22 -4.24 -19.29
N LEU A 352 3.15 -5.15 -18.99
CA LEU A 352 4.04 -5.74 -19.99
C LEU A 352 3.16 -6.59 -20.93
N LEU A 353 2.86 -6.03 -22.09
CA LEU A 353 2.31 -6.77 -23.23
C LEU A 353 3.29 -7.89 -23.60
N LYS A 354 2.76 -9.10 -23.76
CA LYS A 354 3.51 -10.26 -24.23
C LYS A 354 3.95 -10.06 -25.69
N LEU A 355 5.27 -10.19 -25.86
CA LEU A 355 6.09 -10.69 -26.98
C LEU A 355 5.42 -11.01 -28.33
N ASP A 356 6.09 -10.51 -29.37
CA ASP A 356 5.79 -10.45 -30.80
C ASP A 356 5.58 -11.81 -31.52
N PRO A 357 4.99 -11.79 -32.74
CA PRO A 357 5.33 -12.72 -33.79
C PRO A 357 6.15 -12.02 -34.89
N GLU A 358 7.38 -12.46 -35.13
CA GLU A 358 8.01 -12.24 -36.43
C GLU A 358 7.51 -13.27 -37.46
N SER A 359 7.07 -12.71 -38.58
CA SER A 359 7.09 -13.20 -39.96
C SER A 359 6.76 -14.67 -40.25
N ASP A 360 5.67 -14.88 -41.00
CA ASP A 360 5.86 -15.34 -42.37
C ASP A 360 4.65 -15.02 -43.28
N GLN A 361 4.98 -14.93 -44.56
CA GLN A 361 4.25 -14.27 -45.63
C GLN A 361 2.92 -14.92 -46.03
N MET A 362 2.00 -14.04 -46.44
CA MET A 362 0.90 -14.18 -47.41
C MET A 362 0.41 -15.60 -47.78
N ALA A 363 -0.79 -15.97 -47.29
CA ALA A 363 -1.93 -16.45 -48.08
C ALA A 363 -3.07 -16.97 -47.19
N ASP A 364 -4.31 -16.76 -47.64
CA ASP A 364 -5.56 -17.38 -47.19
C ASP A 364 -6.20 -16.90 -45.86
N ALA A 365 -6.89 -15.77 -45.96
CA ALA A 365 -7.85 -15.29 -44.97
C ALA A 365 -9.28 -15.63 -45.41
N GLN A 366 -9.82 -16.77 -44.97
CA GLN A 366 -11.26 -16.93 -44.75
C GLN A 366 -11.72 -18.14 -43.91
N THR A 367 -10.83 -19.05 -43.50
CA THR A 367 -11.23 -20.30 -42.78
C THR A 367 -10.80 -20.39 -41.31
N LYS A 368 -10.19 -19.36 -40.71
CA LYS A 368 -9.70 -19.39 -39.31
C LYS A 368 -10.54 -18.63 -38.28
N THR A 369 -11.59 -17.93 -38.70
CA THR A 369 -12.38 -17.06 -37.80
C THR A 369 -13.32 -17.83 -36.87
N GLU A 370 -13.70 -19.07 -37.20
CA GLU A 370 -14.63 -19.86 -36.38
C GLU A 370 -13.95 -20.67 -35.26
N ASN A 371 -12.69 -21.08 -35.42
CA ASN A 371 -11.96 -21.86 -34.40
C ASN A 371 -11.27 -21.00 -33.32
N ALA A 372 -11.11 -19.70 -33.55
CA ALA A 372 -10.54 -18.76 -32.56
C ALA A 372 -11.58 -18.33 -31.51
N SER A 373 -12.85 -18.16 -31.89
CA SER A 373 -13.92 -17.81 -30.95
C SER A 373 -14.15 -18.92 -29.91
N ASN A 374 -14.18 -20.18 -30.32
CA ASN A 374 -14.39 -21.31 -29.38
C ASN A 374 -13.24 -21.44 -28.36
N ARG A 375 -11.97 -21.31 -28.77
CA ARG A 375 -10.82 -21.37 -27.83
C ARG A 375 -10.76 -20.18 -26.88
N THR A 376 -11.22 -19.01 -27.30
CA THR A 376 -11.23 -17.81 -26.45
C THR A 376 -12.37 -17.88 -25.43
N GLN A 377 -13.50 -18.50 -25.80
CA GLN A 377 -14.62 -18.78 -24.90
C GLN A 377 -14.25 -19.87 -23.88
N ASP A 378 -13.58 -20.94 -24.30
CA ASP A 378 -13.06 -21.99 -23.40
C ASP A 378 -11.98 -21.46 -22.43
N ALA A 379 -11.17 -20.50 -22.87
CA ALA A 379 -10.18 -19.81 -22.03
C ALA A 379 -10.79 -18.72 -21.11
N LYS A 380 -11.97 -18.20 -21.44
CA LYS A 380 -12.74 -17.28 -20.58
C LYS A 380 -13.50 -18.05 -19.49
N ILE A 381 -14.18 -19.13 -19.87
CA ILE A 381 -14.80 -20.12 -18.96
C ILE A 381 -13.74 -20.73 -18.01
N ALA A 382 -12.47 -20.74 -18.42
CA ALA A 382 -11.35 -21.16 -17.61
C ALA A 382 -10.89 -20.21 -16.52
N ARG A 383 -10.99 -18.90 -16.78
CA ARG A 383 -10.56 -17.86 -15.85
C ARG A 383 -11.67 -17.48 -14.88
N GLU A 384 -12.93 -17.63 -15.28
CA GLU A 384 -14.12 -17.44 -14.43
C GLU A 384 -14.31 -18.57 -13.38
N ASN A 385 -13.56 -19.67 -13.47
CA ASN A 385 -13.66 -20.82 -12.56
C ASN A 385 -12.31 -21.16 -11.88
N ILE A 386 -11.61 -20.18 -11.31
CA ILE A 386 -10.64 -20.46 -10.25
C ILE A 386 -11.45 -20.52 -8.95
N PRO A 387 -11.69 -21.70 -8.33
CA PRO A 387 -12.43 -21.75 -7.08
C PRO A 387 -11.75 -20.83 -6.06
N ALA A 388 -12.55 -19.96 -5.43
CA ALA A 388 -12.08 -19.07 -4.37
C ALA A 388 -11.36 -19.90 -3.31
N ARG A 389 -10.14 -19.49 -2.95
CA ARG A 389 -9.38 -20.14 -1.89
C ARG A 389 -10.14 -20.03 -0.58
N LEU A 390 -10.03 -21.04 0.26
CA LEU A 390 -10.74 -21.10 1.53
C LEU A 390 -10.02 -20.24 2.58
N PRO A 391 -10.73 -19.55 3.48
CA PRO A 391 -10.07 -18.87 4.59
C PRO A 391 -9.33 -19.88 5.46
N VAL A 392 -8.25 -19.44 6.09
CA VAL A 392 -7.52 -20.29 7.04
C VAL A 392 -8.47 -20.65 8.21
N PRO A 393 -8.62 -21.93 8.56
CA PRO A 393 -9.49 -22.33 9.67
C PRO A 393 -9.08 -21.70 11.01
N LYS A 394 -10.04 -21.54 11.92
CA LYS A 394 -9.78 -20.93 13.24
C LYS A 394 -8.83 -21.80 14.06
N ALA A 395 -8.01 -21.17 14.89
CA ALA A 395 -7.01 -21.86 15.71
C ALA A 395 -7.61 -22.93 16.65
N THR A 396 -8.81 -22.68 17.20
CA THR A 396 -9.55 -23.66 18.03
C THR A 396 -9.91 -24.90 17.23
N ASP A 397 -10.47 -24.71 16.04
CA ASP A 397 -10.95 -25.79 15.18
C ASP A 397 -9.76 -26.62 14.66
N ILE A 398 -8.64 -25.95 14.36
CA ILE A 398 -7.37 -26.60 14.00
C ILE A 398 -6.89 -27.51 15.14
N ALA A 399 -6.94 -27.05 16.39
CA ALA A 399 -6.46 -27.84 17.53
C ALA A 399 -7.32 -29.10 17.74
N GLU A 400 -8.65 -28.96 17.69
CA GLU A 400 -9.57 -30.10 17.80
C GLU A 400 -9.39 -31.10 16.65
N ALA A 401 -9.28 -30.61 15.41
CA ALA A 401 -9.05 -31.45 14.24
C ALA A 401 -7.66 -32.13 14.28
N GLN A 402 -6.64 -31.48 14.84
CA GLN A 402 -5.32 -32.09 15.06
C GLN A 402 -5.39 -33.28 16.01
N ASP A 403 -6.13 -33.16 17.11
CA ASP A 403 -6.30 -34.27 18.04
C ASP A 403 -7.10 -35.42 17.43
N LYS A 404 -8.11 -35.10 16.62
CA LYS A 404 -8.84 -36.11 15.84
C LYS A 404 -7.93 -36.81 14.81
N LEU A 405 -7.11 -36.06 14.07
CA LEU A 405 -6.15 -36.61 13.12
C LEU A 405 -5.17 -37.55 13.82
N ARG A 406 -4.62 -37.16 14.97
CA ARG A 406 -3.68 -37.99 15.75
C ARG A 406 -4.30 -39.32 16.15
N ARG A 407 -5.59 -39.34 16.51
CA ARG A 407 -6.32 -40.57 16.83
C ARG A 407 -6.54 -41.45 15.61
N ILE A 408 -6.98 -40.87 14.48
CA ILE A 408 -7.27 -41.61 13.23
C ILE A 408 -5.99 -42.19 12.62
N TYR A 409 -4.92 -41.41 12.59
CA TYR A 409 -3.64 -41.80 11.97
C TYR A 409 -2.64 -42.39 12.97
N ALA A 410 -3.03 -42.67 14.23
CA ALA A 410 -2.11 -43.13 15.28
C ALA A 410 -1.26 -44.34 14.85
N GLU A 411 -1.91 -45.38 14.34
CA GLU A 411 -1.25 -46.61 13.87
C GLU A 411 -0.33 -46.32 12.68
N LYS A 412 -0.81 -45.55 11.70
CA LYS A 412 -0.03 -45.19 10.50
C LYS A 412 1.20 -44.34 10.84
N LEU A 413 1.06 -43.39 11.77
CA LEU A 413 2.15 -42.56 12.27
C LEU A 413 3.18 -43.38 13.06
N ARG A 414 2.73 -44.37 13.83
CA ARG A 414 3.63 -45.28 14.56
C ARG A 414 4.37 -46.23 13.63
N ALA A 415 3.69 -46.72 12.60
CA ALA A 415 4.27 -47.58 11.57
C ALA A 415 5.27 -46.82 10.68
N ALA A 416 5.10 -45.50 10.48
CA ALA A 416 5.99 -44.66 9.68
C ALA A 416 7.31 -44.33 10.39
N GLY A 417 8.13 -45.35 10.63
CA GLY A 417 9.40 -45.25 11.34
C GLY A 417 10.55 -44.74 10.48
N ASP A 418 10.59 -45.12 9.20
CA ASP A 418 11.68 -44.80 8.28
C ASP A 418 11.37 -43.64 7.31
N ARG A 419 12.35 -43.28 6.47
CA ARG A 419 12.20 -42.16 5.51
C ARG A 419 11.14 -42.45 4.43
N ALA A 420 11.10 -43.67 3.89
CA ALA A 420 10.21 -44.03 2.80
C ALA A 420 8.75 -44.10 3.27
N ASP A 421 8.52 -44.64 4.46
CA ASP A 421 7.20 -44.73 5.06
C ASP A 421 6.63 -43.35 5.37
N LYS A 422 7.46 -42.40 5.85
CA LYS A 422 7.04 -41.02 6.09
C LYS A 422 6.64 -40.31 4.79
N ILE A 423 7.41 -40.48 3.72
CA ILE A 423 7.08 -39.93 2.39
C ILE A 423 5.75 -40.51 1.91
N LYS A 424 5.56 -41.84 2.01
CA LYS A 424 4.31 -42.51 1.61
C LYS A 424 3.11 -42.04 2.42
N LEU A 425 3.27 -41.88 3.74
CA LEU A 425 2.22 -41.39 4.62
C LEU A 425 1.85 -39.94 4.31
N ALA A 426 2.84 -39.08 4.11
CA ALA A 426 2.64 -37.68 3.76
C ALA A 426 1.92 -37.52 2.40
N ARG A 427 2.28 -38.30 1.39
CA ARG A 427 1.55 -38.35 0.10
C ARG A 427 0.11 -38.80 0.27
N THR A 428 -0.11 -39.83 1.08
CA THR A 428 -1.46 -40.30 1.43
C THR A 428 -2.27 -39.17 2.09
N MET A 429 -1.69 -38.45 3.07
CA MET A 429 -2.36 -37.31 3.73
C MET A 429 -2.68 -36.16 2.78
N LEU A 430 -1.81 -35.86 1.80
CA LEU A 430 -2.10 -34.86 0.77
C LEU A 430 -3.25 -35.31 -0.15
N SER A 431 -3.29 -36.58 -0.54
CA SER A 431 -4.38 -37.15 -1.34
C SER A 431 -5.70 -37.12 -0.56
N ASP A 432 -5.69 -37.53 0.70
CA ASP A 432 -6.86 -37.52 1.58
C ASP A 432 -7.35 -36.08 1.82
N ALA A 433 -6.44 -35.12 1.99
CA ALA A 433 -6.77 -33.69 2.10
C ALA A 433 -7.42 -33.14 0.83
N ALA A 434 -6.91 -33.51 -0.36
CA ALA A 434 -7.48 -33.09 -1.64
C ALA A 434 -8.90 -33.64 -1.86
N LYS A 435 -9.19 -34.85 -1.34
CA LYS A 435 -10.52 -35.49 -1.37
C LYS A 435 -11.49 -34.91 -0.33
N SER A 436 -10.98 -34.34 0.77
CA SER A 436 -11.77 -33.84 1.90
C SER A 436 -12.23 -32.39 1.73
N ARG A 437 -12.67 -31.99 0.53
CA ARG A 437 -13.06 -30.59 0.22
C ARG A 437 -14.21 -30.06 1.09
N LEU A 438 -15.06 -30.95 1.62
CA LEU A 438 -16.17 -30.62 2.52
C LEU A 438 -15.75 -30.47 4.00
N ASP A 439 -14.49 -30.79 4.33
CA ASP A 439 -13.88 -30.58 5.65
C ASP A 439 -12.59 -29.74 5.51
N PRO A 440 -12.71 -28.40 5.34
CA PRO A 440 -11.56 -27.52 5.18
C PRO A 440 -10.57 -27.61 6.36
N THR A 441 -11.08 -27.75 7.58
CA THR A 441 -10.24 -27.86 8.78
C THR A 441 -9.46 -29.18 8.79
N GLY A 442 -10.11 -30.30 8.47
CA GLY A 442 -9.46 -31.58 8.29
C GLY A 442 -8.40 -31.57 7.18
N ALA A 443 -8.72 -30.98 6.02
CA ALA A 443 -7.77 -30.79 4.92
C ALA A 443 -6.54 -29.98 5.34
N TYR A 444 -6.75 -28.85 6.04
CA TYR A 444 -5.66 -28.00 6.54
C TYR A 444 -4.73 -28.74 7.50
N VAL A 445 -5.31 -29.52 8.41
CA VAL A 445 -4.56 -30.28 9.41
C VAL A 445 -3.80 -31.46 8.78
N MET A 446 -4.39 -32.16 7.80
CA MET A 446 -3.71 -33.19 7.02
C MET A 446 -2.54 -32.64 6.20
N GLN A 447 -2.73 -31.50 5.52
CA GLN A 447 -1.65 -30.79 4.84
C GLN A 447 -0.53 -30.38 5.81
N THR A 448 -0.89 -29.95 7.03
CA THR A 448 0.10 -29.58 8.08
C THR A 448 0.91 -30.79 8.52
N ALA A 449 0.27 -31.94 8.69
CA ALA A 449 0.94 -33.18 9.03
C ALA A 449 1.86 -33.64 7.88
N ALA A 450 1.41 -33.54 6.62
CA ALA A 450 2.23 -33.85 5.46
C ALA A 450 3.48 -32.96 5.35
N LEU A 451 3.36 -31.65 5.60
CA LEU A 451 4.50 -30.71 5.64
C LEU A 451 5.54 -31.13 6.70
N ARG A 452 5.09 -31.50 7.91
CA ARG A 452 5.98 -31.97 8.98
C ARG A 452 6.66 -33.29 8.65
N LEU A 453 5.92 -34.25 8.10
CA LEU A 453 6.48 -35.53 7.67
C LEU A 453 7.50 -35.35 6.54
N ALA A 454 7.27 -34.43 5.60
CA ALA A 454 8.22 -34.07 4.55
C ALA A 454 9.52 -33.50 5.15
N LEU A 455 9.43 -32.60 6.14
CA LEU A 455 10.60 -32.10 6.88
C LEU A 455 11.35 -33.21 7.62
N GLU A 456 10.63 -34.12 8.29
CA GLU A 456 11.25 -35.24 9.00
C GLU A 456 11.97 -36.21 8.07
N ALA A 457 11.42 -36.43 6.87
CA ALA A 457 12.01 -37.24 5.81
C ALA A 457 13.10 -36.48 5.01
N VAL A 458 13.24 -35.17 5.24
CA VAL A 458 14.10 -34.26 4.46
C VAL A 458 13.79 -34.35 2.96
N ASP A 459 12.52 -34.56 2.61
CA ASP A 459 12.04 -34.61 1.23
C ASP A 459 11.56 -33.22 0.83
N VAL A 460 12.47 -32.44 0.26
CA VAL A 460 12.20 -31.05 -0.14
C VAL A 460 11.26 -30.95 -1.35
N ASP A 461 11.16 -31.99 -2.18
CA ASP A 461 10.21 -31.98 -3.30
C ASP A 461 8.79 -32.16 -2.79
N LEU A 462 8.59 -33.10 -1.88
CA LEU A 462 7.32 -33.29 -1.20
C LEU A 462 6.95 -32.08 -0.36
N LEU A 463 7.92 -31.43 0.28
CA LEU A 463 7.70 -30.19 1.02
C LEU A 463 7.12 -29.11 0.11
N ILE A 464 7.75 -28.85 -1.05
CA ILE A 464 7.24 -27.86 -2.01
C ILE A 464 5.82 -28.25 -2.47
N SER A 465 5.58 -29.52 -2.81
CA SER A 465 4.25 -29.96 -3.25
C SER A 465 3.19 -29.80 -2.15
N ALA A 466 3.55 -29.98 -0.88
CA ALA A 466 2.65 -29.75 0.24
C ALA A 466 2.40 -28.26 0.50
N ILE A 467 3.40 -27.39 0.30
CA ILE A 467 3.24 -25.93 0.34
C ILE A 467 2.30 -25.50 -0.79
N ASP A 468 2.54 -25.98 -2.01
CA ASP A 468 1.71 -25.69 -3.19
C ASP A 468 0.26 -26.13 -2.95
N ALA A 469 0.02 -27.34 -2.43
CA ALA A 469 -1.31 -27.81 -2.10
C ALA A 469 -2.04 -26.93 -1.07
N ARG A 470 -1.30 -26.33 -0.13
CA ARG A 470 -1.86 -25.40 0.84
C ARG A 470 -2.16 -24.04 0.22
N VAL A 471 -1.23 -23.48 -0.53
CA VAL A 471 -1.39 -22.18 -1.22
C VAL A 471 -2.54 -22.25 -2.24
N ALA A 472 -2.74 -23.41 -2.87
CA ALA A 472 -3.83 -23.63 -3.82
C ALA A 472 -5.21 -23.71 -3.13
N LEU A 473 -5.29 -24.23 -1.91
CA LEU A 473 -6.57 -24.45 -1.23
C LEU A 473 -6.94 -23.33 -0.24
N PHE A 474 -5.97 -22.70 0.40
CA PHE A 474 -6.20 -21.74 1.49
C PHE A 474 -5.67 -20.34 1.17
N GLU A 475 -6.32 -19.32 1.74
CA GLU A 475 -5.91 -17.91 1.75
C GLU A 475 -4.69 -17.70 2.67
N VAL A 476 -3.57 -18.33 2.31
CA VAL A 476 -2.26 -18.09 2.93
C VAL A 476 -1.41 -17.25 1.98
N ASP A 477 -0.53 -16.44 2.56
CA ASP A 477 0.46 -15.72 1.77
C ASP A 477 1.51 -16.69 1.19
N PRO A 478 1.67 -16.76 -0.15
CA PRO A 478 2.58 -17.72 -0.76
C PRO A 478 4.05 -17.50 -0.37
N TYR A 479 4.48 -16.25 -0.18
CA TYR A 479 5.86 -15.96 0.19
C TYR A 479 6.14 -16.40 1.63
N GLU A 480 5.30 -15.98 2.58
CA GLU A 480 5.44 -16.33 3.99
C GLU A 480 5.36 -17.84 4.22
N GLU A 481 4.43 -18.53 3.56
CA GLU A 481 4.29 -19.99 3.70
C GLU A 481 5.56 -20.71 3.19
N ASN A 482 6.15 -20.24 2.09
CA ASN A 482 7.42 -20.79 1.61
C ASN A 482 8.57 -20.50 2.57
N VAL A 483 8.75 -19.25 3.01
CA VAL A 483 9.82 -18.87 3.95
C VAL A 483 9.71 -19.71 5.22
N ARG A 484 8.53 -19.74 5.84
CA ARG A 484 8.26 -20.47 7.08
C ARG A 484 8.68 -21.94 7.02
N TRP A 485 8.33 -22.65 5.94
CA TRP A 485 8.61 -24.08 5.84
C TRP A 485 10.02 -24.37 5.34
N ILE A 486 10.57 -23.55 4.44
CA ILE A 486 11.95 -23.69 3.98
C ILE A 486 12.93 -23.46 5.14
N GLU A 487 12.68 -22.47 6.00
CA GLU A 487 13.51 -22.20 7.18
C GLU A 487 13.57 -23.34 8.19
N GLN A 488 12.53 -24.19 8.22
CA GLN A 488 12.47 -25.35 9.09
C GLN A 488 13.23 -26.56 8.54
N VAL A 489 13.73 -26.50 7.30
CA VAL A 489 14.56 -27.56 6.72
C VAL A 489 15.87 -27.66 7.52
N SER A 490 15.98 -28.73 8.32
CA SER A 490 17.11 -28.92 9.21
C SER A 490 18.36 -29.39 8.47
N ALA A 491 19.35 -28.49 8.41
CA ALA A 491 20.71 -28.77 7.93
C ALA A 491 21.40 -29.94 8.67
N ALA A 492 21.06 -30.16 9.94
CA ALA A 492 21.68 -31.19 10.77
C ALA A 492 21.28 -32.61 10.36
N ARG A 493 20.06 -32.80 9.84
CA ARG A 493 19.56 -34.10 9.35
C ARG A 493 20.09 -34.40 7.94
N ALA A 494 20.34 -33.36 7.15
CA ALA A 494 20.98 -33.43 5.82
C ALA A 494 22.50 -33.76 5.87
N LYS A 495 23.17 -33.78 7.03
CA LYS A 495 24.61 -34.17 7.06
C LYS A 495 24.85 -35.68 6.94
N ARG A 496 23.83 -36.52 7.10
CA ARG A 496 23.98 -37.98 7.24
C ARG A 496 23.95 -38.78 5.93
N GLU A 497 23.59 -38.17 4.80
CA GLU A 497 23.40 -38.88 3.52
C GLU A 497 24.03 -38.10 2.36
N THR A 498 25.36 -38.11 2.28
CA THR A 498 26.16 -37.19 1.48
C THR A 498 26.04 -37.31 -0.05
N THR A 499 25.34 -38.32 -0.58
CA THR A 499 25.46 -38.74 -1.98
C THR A 499 24.26 -38.36 -2.87
N ALA A 500 23.09 -38.03 -2.30
CA ALA A 500 21.83 -37.84 -3.05
C ALA A 500 21.14 -36.47 -2.84
N MET A 501 21.89 -35.40 -2.59
CA MET A 501 21.33 -34.12 -2.10
C MET A 501 21.14 -33.01 -3.13
N ARG A 502 21.54 -33.22 -4.39
CA ARG A 502 21.28 -32.21 -5.41
C ARG A 502 19.79 -32.15 -5.70
N ASN A 503 19.14 -31.04 -5.33
CA ASN A 503 17.76 -30.80 -5.69
C ASN A 503 17.61 -29.51 -6.48
N THR A 504 17.50 -29.66 -7.80
CA THR A 504 17.34 -28.54 -8.71
C THR A 504 16.01 -27.84 -8.48
N ARG A 505 14.90 -28.56 -8.29
CA ARG A 505 13.57 -27.96 -8.08
C ARG A 505 13.54 -27.09 -6.82
N PHE A 506 14.14 -27.55 -5.73
CA PHE A 506 14.27 -26.78 -4.50
C PHE A 506 15.12 -25.53 -4.66
N SER A 507 16.29 -25.64 -5.31
CA SER A 507 17.15 -24.49 -5.58
C SER A 507 16.45 -23.42 -6.43
N LYS A 508 15.68 -23.85 -7.44
CA LYS A 508 14.85 -22.97 -8.27
C LYS A 508 13.76 -22.27 -7.46
N ARG A 509 13.02 -23.02 -6.62
CA ARG A 509 11.97 -22.49 -5.76
C ARG A 509 12.53 -21.46 -4.77
N VAL A 510 13.64 -21.77 -4.10
CA VAL A 510 14.30 -20.84 -3.17
C VAL A 510 14.73 -19.58 -3.90
N LEU A 511 15.29 -19.65 -5.11
CA LEU A 511 15.66 -18.45 -5.86
C LEU A 511 14.46 -17.52 -6.13
N ILE A 512 13.30 -18.09 -6.48
CA ILE A 512 12.06 -17.31 -6.69
C ILE A 512 11.63 -16.62 -5.38
N VAL A 513 11.63 -17.35 -4.27
CA VAL A 513 11.27 -16.81 -2.94
C VAL A 513 12.28 -15.74 -2.50
N THR A 514 13.58 -15.97 -2.69
CA THR A 514 14.64 -15.00 -2.43
C THR A 514 14.46 -13.73 -3.27
N ARG A 515 14.03 -13.84 -4.53
CA ARG A 515 13.75 -12.67 -5.38
C ARG A 515 12.62 -11.83 -4.82
N ILE A 516 11.55 -12.44 -4.31
CA ILE A 516 10.46 -11.72 -3.63
C ILE A 516 10.99 -11.01 -2.39
N GLY A 517 11.77 -11.71 -1.56
CA GLY A 517 12.38 -11.09 -0.37
C GLY A 517 13.28 -9.91 -0.69
N ILE A 518 14.00 -9.92 -1.82
CA ILE A 518 14.76 -8.75 -2.28
C ILE A 518 13.84 -7.59 -2.66
N ILE A 519 12.75 -7.86 -3.39
CA ILE A 519 11.79 -6.82 -3.80
C ILE A 519 11.18 -6.15 -2.56
N GLU A 520 10.78 -6.96 -1.58
CA GLU A 520 10.08 -6.57 -0.35
C GLU A 520 11.03 -6.13 0.79
N ASN A 521 12.34 -6.08 0.52
CA ASN A 521 13.38 -5.71 1.50
C ASN A 521 13.47 -6.64 2.73
N HIS A 522 13.01 -7.89 2.61
CA HIS A 522 13.19 -8.97 3.59
C HIS A 522 14.56 -9.66 3.41
N PHE A 523 15.67 -8.91 3.50
CA PHE A 523 16.99 -9.45 3.13
C PHE A 523 17.50 -10.50 4.13
N ALA A 524 17.19 -10.36 5.42
CA ALA A 524 17.54 -11.34 6.44
C ALA A 524 16.92 -12.73 6.17
N GLN A 525 15.60 -12.79 5.93
CA GLN A 525 14.89 -14.03 5.60
C GLN A 525 15.42 -14.60 4.28
N ALA A 526 15.58 -13.75 3.26
CA ALA A 526 16.11 -14.12 1.95
C ALA A 526 17.53 -14.75 2.06
N ALA A 527 18.41 -14.18 2.89
CA ALA A 527 19.75 -14.71 3.14
C ALA A 527 19.68 -16.10 3.81
N LYS A 528 18.79 -16.26 4.80
CA LYS A 528 18.61 -17.51 5.53
C LYS A 528 18.18 -18.65 4.62
N ILE A 529 17.11 -18.47 3.84
CA ILE A 529 16.62 -19.52 2.91
C ILE A 529 17.62 -19.81 1.79
N THR A 530 18.34 -18.79 1.28
CA THR A 530 19.40 -18.97 0.27
C THR A 530 20.54 -19.83 0.83
N GLY A 531 20.90 -19.64 2.09
CA GLY A 531 21.88 -20.48 2.78
C GLY A 531 21.44 -21.93 3.01
N ILE A 532 20.13 -22.17 3.10
CA ILE A 532 19.57 -23.53 3.15
C ILE A 532 19.68 -24.17 1.77
N ALA A 533 19.30 -23.48 0.69
CA ALA A 533 19.44 -23.99 -0.67
C ALA A 533 20.87 -24.41 -1.02
N TYR A 534 21.89 -23.69 -0.54
CA TYR A 534 23.31 -24.03 -0.72
C TYR A 534 23.60 -25.50 -0.37
N GLN A 535 22.96 -26.04 0.66
CA GLN A 535 23.17 -27.42 1.12
C GLN A 535 22.64 -28.48 0.15
N PHE A 536 21.73 -28.09 -0.74
CA PHE A 536 21.12 -28.93 -1.77
C PHE A 536 21.74 -28.71 -3.16
N THR A 537 22.91 -28.07 -3.21
CA THR A 537 23.67 -27.83 -4.44
C THR A 537 24.78 -28.85 -4.63
N SER A 538 25.38 -28.84 -5.82
CA SER A 538 26.55 -29.67 -6.16
C SER A 538 27.74 -29.34 -5.25
N LYS A 539 28.54 -30.36 -4.89
CA LYS A 539 29.81 -30.17 -4.15
C LYS A 539 31.03 -30.07 -5.07
N LYS A 540 30.83 -30.12 -6.39
CA LYS A 540 31.91 -30.01 -7.38
C LYS A 540 32.45 -28.58 -7.39
N LYS A 541 33.78 -28.44 -7.42
CA LYS A 541 34.44 -27.12 -7.36
C LYS A 541 34.25 -26.32 -8.66
N GLU A 542 34.03 -27.02 -9.76
CA GLU A 542 33.83 -26.47 -11.10
C GLU A 542 32.42 -25.90 -11.30
N ASP A 543 31.48 -26.22 -10.40
CA ASP A 543 30.10 -25.80 -10.51
C ASP A 543 29.96 -24.34 -10.03
N ALA A 544 29.43 -23.46 -10.89
CA ALA A 544 29.28 -22.04 -10.57
C ALA A 544 28.13 -21.78 -9.58
N ILE A 545 27.08 -22.63 -9.59
CA ILE A 545 25.85 -22.41 -8.82
C ILE A 545 26.08 -22.36 -7.30
N PRO A 546 26.80 -23.31 -6.66
CA PRO A 546 27.08 -23.26 -5.23
C PRO A 546 27.82 -21.98 -4.83
N ARG A 547 28.82 -21.58 -5.62
CA ARG A 547 29.59 -20.35 -5.39
C ARG A 547 28.69 -19.11 -5.44
N LEU A 548 27.88 -18.99 -6.49
CA LEU A 548 26.95 -17.88 -6.68
C LEU A 548 25.88 -17.83 -5.59
N ILE A 549 25.32 -18.97 -5.16
CA ILE A 549 24.37 -19.03 -4.03
C ILE A 549 25.02 -18.54 -2.74
N ASN A 550 26.25 -18.95 -2.46
CA ASN A 550 26.96 -18.49 -1.26
C ASN A 550 27.29 -16.99 -1.35
N LYS A 551 27.66 -16.49 -2.54
CA LYS A 551 27.86 -15.04 -2.75
C LYS A 551 26.57 -14.25 -2.59
N LEU A 552 25.45 -14.73 -3.14
CA LEU A 552 24.13 -14.11 -2.97
C LEU A 552 23.74 -14.04 -1.49
N LYS A 553 23.91 -15.14 -0.74
CA LYS A 553 23.69 -15.14 0.71
C LYS A 553 24.50 -14.03 1.40
N SER A 554 25.82 -13.99 1.17
CA SER A 554 26.69 -12.97 1.79
C SER A 554 26.32 -11.55 1.37
N SER A 555 25.94 -11.36 0.09
CA SER A 555 25.46 -10.08 -0.42
C SER A 555 24.20 -9.65 0.29
N LEU A 556 23.22 -10.54 0.47
CA LEU A 556 21.96 -10.25 1.18
C LEU A 556 22.22 -9.88 2.65
N THR A 557 23.10 -10.59 3.34
CA THR A 557 23.49 -10.24 4.73
C THR A 557 24.13 -8.86 4.80
N SER A 558 25.00 -8.51 3.83
CA SER A 558 25.58 -7.16 3.77
C SER A 558 24.54 -6.10 3.41
N THR A 559 23.59 -6.42 2.53
CA THR A 559 22.51 -5.51 2.14
C THR A 559 21.57 -5.23 3.29
N GLU A 560 21.24 -6.20 4.15
CA GLU A 560 20.44 -6.00 5.37
C GLU A 560 21.07 -4.91 6.27
N SER A 561 22.36 -5.06 6.60
CA SER A 561 23.05 -4.07 7.44
C SER A 561 23.05 -2.67 6.80
N LYS A 562 23.25 -2.57 5.48
CA LYS A 562 23.21 -1.28 4.78
C LYS A 562 21.79 -0.73 4.64
N PHE A 563 20.78 -1.60 4.64
CA PHE A 563 19.39 -1.20 4.59
C PHE A 563 18.98 -0.54 5.90
N GLU A 564 19.41 -1.09 7.04
CA GLU A 564 19.21 -0.46 8.36
C GLU A 564 19.77 0.96 8.40
N ASP A 565 20.97 1.19 7.84
CA ASP A 565 21.53 2.53 7.71
C ASP A 565 20.69 3.42 6.78
N ALA A 566 20.29 2.89 5.62
CA ALA A 566 19.51 3.60 4.60
C ALA A 566 18.07 3.90 5.03
N LEU A 567 17.53 3.25 6.07
CA LEU A 567 16.20 3.56 6.62
C LEU A 567 16.16 4.98 7.19
N ALA A 568 17.25 5.45 7.80
CA ALA A 568 17.34 6.82 8.30
C ALA A 568 17.30 7.85 7.16
N ASP A 569 17.98 7.56 6.05
CA ASP A 569 17.97 8.40 4.85
C ASP A 569 16.58 8.40 4.20
N LEU A 570 15.93 7.24 4.13
CA LEU A 570 14.55 7.11 3.64
C LEU A 570 13.57 7.91 4.51
N ASP A 571 13.66 7.81 5.83
CA ASP A 571 12.80 8.55 6.73
C ASP A 571 13.04 10.06 6.64
N THR A 572 14.29 10.47 6.41
CA THR A 572 14.64 11.87 6.15
C THR A 572 14.05 12.35 4.84
N TYR A 573 14.21 11.59 3.75
CA TYR A 573 13.62 11.90 2.45
C TYR A 573 12.09 11.95 2.51
N ARG A 574 11.45 11.06 3.27
CA ARG A 574 9.98 11.10 3.48
C ARG A 574 9.53 12.36 4.20
N LYS A 575 10.31 12.85 5.16
CA LYS A 575 10.02 14.09 5.89
C LYS A 575 10.32 15.34 5.07
N TYR A 576 11.37 15.28 4.25
CA TYR A 576 11.86 16.37 3.42
C TYR A 576 12.11 15.87 2.00
N PRO A 577 11.06 15.72 1.16
CA PRO A 577 11.17 15.15 -0.19
C PRO A 577 12.02 15.98 -1.17
N ASP A 578 12.29 17.23 -0.81
CA ASP A 578 13.15 18.15 -1.56
C ASP A 578 14.59 18.18 -1.04
N ASP A 579 14.94 17.37 -0.03
CA ASP A 579 16.32 17.25 0.44
C ASP A 579 17.14 16.39 -0.55
N PRO A 580 18.05 17.02 -1.33
CA PRO A 580 18.83 16.31 -2.33
C PRO A 580 19.83 15.31 -1.72
N ASN A 581 20.27 15.51 -0.48
CA ASN A 581 21.23 14.60 0.16
C ASN A 581 20.53 13.30 0.58
N ALA A 582 19.34 13.41 1.17
CA ALA A 582 18.56 12.24 1.57
C ALA A 582 18.09 11.44 0.34
N ALA A 583 17.66 12.14 -0.72
CA ALA A 583 17.33 11.51 -2.01
C ALA A 583 18.53 10.76 -2.59
N GLU A 584 19.69 11.41 -2.67
CA GLU A 584 20.91 10.78 -3.19
C GLU A 584 21.32 9.56 -2.38
N ALA A 585 21.38 9.65 -1.04
CA ALA A 585 21.81 8.57 -0.18
C ALA A 585 20.94 7.32 -0.33
N PHE A 586 19.60 7.47 -0.27
CA PHE A 586 18.68 6.36 -0.46
C PHE A 586 18.69 5.83 -1.90
N GLY A 587 18.78 6.72 -2.89
CA GLY A 587 18.94 6.35 -4.31
C GLY A 587 20.20 5.53 -4.57
N MET A 588 21.31 5.86 -3.89
CA MET A 588 22.55 5.11 -3.98
C MET A 588 22.42 3.71 -3.38
N PHE A 589 21.72 3.57 -2.24
CA PHE A 589 21.40 2.26 -1.70
C PHE A 589 20.61 1.42 -2.71
N LEU A 590 19.55 1.98 -3.29
CA LEU A 590 18.70 1.26 -4.26
C LEU A 590 19.48 0.82 -5.49
N CYS A 591 20.21 1.73 -6.16
CA CYS A 591 20.93 1.41 -7.38
C CYS A 591 22.16 0.52 -7.15
N PHE A 592 23.05 0.90 -6.23
CA PHE A 592 24.35 0.27 -6.09
C PHE A 592 24.35 -0.91 -5.11
N THR A 593 23.55 -0.85 -4.04
CA THR A 593 23.53 -1.91 -3.02
C THR A 593 22.43 -2.96 -3.27
N LYS A 594 21.19 -2.53 -3.53
CA LYS A 594 20.07 -3.44 -3.83
C LYS A 594 20.14 -3.90 -5.29
N GLY A 595 20.37 -3.00 -6.23
CA GLY A 595 20.29 -3.22 -7.68
C GLY A 595 18.92 -2.88 -8.27
N ASP A 596 18.13 -2.04 -7.59
CA ASP A 596 16.81 -1.56 -8.00
C ASP A 596 16.91 -0.19 -8.70
N TRP A 597 17.37 -0.24 -9.95
CA TRP A 597 17.57 0.94 -10.77
C TRP A 597 16.29 1.74 -11.05
N PRO A 598 15.13 1.12 -11.38
CA PRO A 598 13.90 1.87 -11.64
C PRO A 598 13.48 2.79 -10.48
N THR A 599 13.59 2.30 -9.24
CA THR A 599 13.24 3.08 -8.04
C THR A 599 14.34 4.07 -7.64
N GLY A 600 15.61 3.70 -7.83
CA GLY A 600 16.74 4.52 -7.40
C GLY A 600 17.12 5.68 -8.33
N LEU A 601 16.98 5.52 -9.65
CA LEU A 601 17.37 6.53 -10.64
C LEU A 601 16.65 7.88 -10.46
N PRO A 602 15.32 7.94 -10.22
CA PRO A 602 14.62 9.20 -9.96
C PRO A 602 15.16 9.95 -8.73
N LEU A 603 15.64 9.21 -7.72
CA LEU A 603 16.21 9.78 -6.52
C LEU A 603 17.63 10.31 -6.77
N LEU A 604 18.44 9.57 -7.52
CA LEU A 604 19.77 10.04 -7.94
C LEU A 604 19.69 11.29 -8.83
N GLN A 605 18.64 11.42 -9.65
CA GLN A 605 18.37 12.64 -10.44
C GLN A 605 18.10 13.86 -9.55
N LYS A 606 17.55 13.68 -8.34
CA LYS A 606 17.36 14.77 -7.38
C LYS A 606 18.61 15.06 -6.55
N GLY A 607 19.65 14.24 -6.66
CA GLY A 607 20.86 14.33 -5.85
C GLY A 607 21.72 15.57 -6.10
N ASN A 608 22.68 15.78 -5.20
CA ASN A 608 23.64 16.88 -5.27
C ASN A 608 24.88 16.54 -6.11
N ASN A 609 25.18 15.26 -6.31
CA ASN A 609 26.29 14.80 -7.13
C ASN A 609 26.00 15.03 -8.62
N ASP A 610 26.61 16.07 -9.19
CA ASP A 610 26.41 16.49 -10.58
C ASP A 610 26.60 15.35 -11.59
N VAL A 611 27.60 14.47 -11.36
CA VAL A 611 27.90 13.36 -12.26
C VAL A 611 26.78 12.32 -12.20
N LEU A 612 26.40 11.87 -11.01
CA LEU A 612 25.34 10.88 -10.87
C LEU A 612 23.99 11.41 -11.33
N ARG A 613 23.69 12.69 -11.06
CA ARG A 613 22.46 13.35 -11.51
C ARG A 613 22.36 13.42 -13.03
N ASP A 614 23.44 13.81 -13.71
CA ASP A 614 23.48 13.87 -15.18
C ASP A 614 23.29 12.47 -15.79
N ILE A 615 24.02 11.46 -15.29
CA ILE A 615 23.91 10.09 -15.79
C ILE A 615 22.51 9.53 -15.54
N ALA A 616 21.95 9.71 -14.34
CA ALA A 616 20.60 9.27 -14.02
C ALA A 616 19.53 9.94 -14.90
N THR A 617 19.70 11.23 -15.19
CA THR A 617 18.81 11.97 -16.11
C THR A 617 18.86 11.38 -17.52
N LYS A 618 20.06 11.10 -18.04
CA LYS A 618 20.22 10.46 -19.36
C LYS A 618 19.64 9.06 -19.38
N ASP A 619 19.81 8.30 -18.31
CA ASP A 619 19.29 6.94 -18.18
C ASP A 619 17.77 6.92 -18.19
N LEU A 620 17.12 7.77 -17.39
CA LEU A 620 15.67 7.91 -17.36
C LEU A 620 15.05 8.40 -18.68
N ALA A 621 15.82 9.12 -19.50
CA ALA A 621 15.35 9.60 -20.80
C ALA A 621 15.35 8.52 -21.89
N LEU A 622 16.05 7.40 -21.69
CA LEU A 622 16.10 6.30 -22.66
C LEU A 622 15.08 5.21 -22.32
N THR A 623 14.59 4.56 -23.38
CA THR A 623 13.72 3.38 -23.29
C THR A 623 14.30 2.26 -24.16
N SER A 624 13.77 1.05 -24.05
CA SER A 624 14.16 -0.06 -24.93
C SER A 624 13.95 0.23 -26.42
N ALA A 625 13.07 1.17 -26.78
CA ALA A 625 12.77 1.58 -28.16
C ALA A 625 13.70 2.71 -28.69
N SER A 626 14.45 3.38 -27.81
CA SER A 626 15.37 4.47 -28.18
C SER A 626 16.47 4.02 -29.14
N ASP A 627 17.18 4.98 -29.76
CA ASP A 627 18.28 4.69 -30.68
C ASP A 627 19.34 3.77 -30.01
N PRO A 628 19.66 2.59 -30.59
CA PRO A 628 20.68 1.67 -30.06
C PRO A 628 22.05 2.32 -29.86
N ARG A 629 22.40 3.33 -30.66
CA ARG A 629 23.66 4.09 -30.49
C ARG A 629 23.62 4.97 -29.25
N ALA A 630 22.49 5.62 -28.97
CA ALA A 630 22.30 6.40 -27.74
C ALA A 630 22.34 5.50 -26.49
N GLN A 631 21.75 4.30 -26.57
CA GLN A 631 21.82 3.28 -25.51
C GLN A 631 23.27 2.82 -25.28
N THR A 632 24.03 2.62 -26.36
CA THR A 632 25.46 2.26 -26.28
C THR A 632 26.28 3.37 -25.62
N ALA A 633 26.05 4.62 -26.02
CA ALA A 633 26.75 5.77 -25.44
C ALA A 633 26.44 5.93 -23.94
N LEU A 634 25.20 5.73 -23.52
CA LEU A 634 24.84 5.72 -22.09
C LEU A 634 25.52 4.55 -21.35
N ALA A 635 25.56 3.37 -21.96
CA ALA A 635 26.23 2.22 -21.39
C ALA A 635 27.73 2.47 -21.18
N ASP A 636 28.40 3.10 -22.15
CA ASP A 636 29.80 3.52 -22.03
C ASP A 636 30.01 4.52 -20.88
N ILE A 637 29.07 5.47 -20.68
CA ILE A 637 29.13 6.42 -19.56
C ILE A 637 29.05 5.68 -18.21
N TRP A 638 28.13 4.72 -18.07
CA TRP A 638 28.05 3.89 -16.87
C TRP A 638 29.30 3.03 -16.68
N TRP A 639 29.84 2.48 -17.76
CA TRP A 639 31.07 1.70 -17.73
C TRP A 639 32.25 2.53 -17.21
N ASP A 640 32.46 3.71 -17.77
CA ASP A 640 33.53 4.63 -17.40
C ASP A 640 33.41 5.12 -15.95
N LEU A 641 32.19 5.36 -15.48
CA LEU A 641 31.95 5.66 -14.06
C LEU A 641 32.39 4.49 -13.18
N GLY A 642 32.10 3.26 -13.59
CA GLY A 642 32.56 2.05 -12.92
C GLY A 642 34.08 1.96 -12.87
N GLU A 643 34.78 2.23 -13.97
CA GLU A 643 36.26 2.17 -14.03
C GLU A 643 36.93 3.18 -13.09
N ARG A 644 36.31 4.34 -12.91
CA ARG A 644 36.81 5.37 -11.99
C ARG A 644 36.52 5.04 -10.53
N ALA A 645 35.58 4.13 -10.25
CA ALA A 645 35.21 3.76 -8.89
C ALA A 645 36.31 2.94 -8.21
N LYS A 646 36.74 3.38 -7.02
CA LYS A 646 37.77 2.70 -6.22
C LYS A 646 37.27 1.40 -5.58
N SER A 647 36.00 1.38 -5.16
CA SER A 647 35.39 0.22 -4.50
C SER A 647 34.63 -0.67 -5.49
N ALA A 648 34.81 -1.98 -5.35
CA ALA A 648 34.07 -2.99 -6.12
C ALA A 648 32.55 -2.87 -5.94
N SER A 649 32.10 -2.45 -4.76
CA SER A 649 30.67 -2.25 -4.46
C SER A 649 29.99 -1.16 -5.28
N TYR A 650 30.75 -0.28 -5.93
CA TYR A 650 30.22 0.72 -6.87
C TYR A 650 30.57 0.38 -8.33
N ARG A 651 31.78 -0.15 -8.56
CA ARG A 651 32.24 -0.58 -9.88
C ARG A 651 31.34 -1.64 -10.50
N GLU A 652 31.04 -2.70 -9.74
CA GLU A 652 30.30 -3.85 -10.27
C GLU A 652 28.85 -3.49 -10.64
N PRO A 653 28.07 -2.76 -9.81
CA PRO A 653 26.74 -2.29 -10.22
C PRO A 653 26.77 -1.35 -11.43
N CYS A 654 27.73 -0.42 -11.53
CA CYS A 654 27.89 0.42 -12.72
C CYS A 654 28.06 -0.42 -13.99
N ARG A 655 28.98 -1.40 -13.96
CA ARG A 655 29.19 -2.32 -15.09
C ARG A 655 27.94 -3.15 -15.41
N GLN A 656 27.15 -3.54 -14.41
CA GLN A 656 25.87 -4.22 -14.64
C GLN A 656 24.82 -3.33 -15.28
N ARG A 657 24.73 -2.05 -14.89
CA ARG A 657 23.82 -1.11 -15.54
C ARG A 657 24.26 -0.82 -16.98
N ALA A 658 25.55 -0.71 -17.23
CA ALA A 658 26.11 -0.65 -18.57
C ALA A 658 25.71 -1.90 -19.39
N ALA A 659 25.92 -3.10 -18.85
CA ALA A 659 25.55 -4.36 -19.51
C ALA A 659 24.06 -4.45 -19.85
N TYR A 660 23.17 -3.94 -18.98
CA TYR A 660 21.73 -3.85 -19.28
C TYR A 660 21.49 -3.05 -20.57
N TRP A 661 22.07 -1.85 -20.69
CA TRP A 661 21.90 -1.00 -21.86
C TRP A 661 22.60 -1.55 -23.11
N TYR A 662 23.79 -2.15 -22.94
CA TYR A 662 24.46 -2.89 -24.00
C TYR A 662 23.60 -4.03 -24.54
N GLN A 663 22.91 -4.78 -23.68
CA GLN A 663 22.00 -5.85 -24.13
C GLN A 663 20.83 -5.30 -24.95
N GLN A 664 20.21 -4.20 -24.52
CA GLN A 664 19.13 -3.54 -25.28
C GLN A 664 19.61 -3.06 -26.66
N ALA A 665 20.84 -2.55 -26.74
CA ALA A 665 21.43 -2.09 -27.99
C ALA A 665 21.85 -3.26 -28.91
N TYR A 666 22.42 -4.32 -28.35
CA TYR A 666 23.02 -5.44 -29.10
C TYR A 666 22.04 -6.13 -30.05
N GLU A 667 20.79 -6.27 -29.63
CA GLU A 667 19.72 -6.92 -30.41
C GLU A 667 19.34 -6.11 -31.65
N ARG A 668 19.58 -4.80 -31.65
CA ARG A 668 19.11 -3.86 -32.68
C ARG A 668 20.23 -3.21 -33.48
N LEU A 669 21.48 -3.34 -33.03
CA LEU A 669 22.65 -2.83 -33.77
C LEU A 669 22.94 -3.71 -35.00
N PRO A 670 23.21 -3.10 -36.18
CA PRO A 670 23.67 -3.83 -37.34
C PRO A 670 25.06 -4.41 -37.11
N ASP A 671 25.47 -5.36 -37.95
CA ASP A 671 26.84 -5.88 -37.95
C ASP A 671 27.85 -4.74 -38.18
N SER A 672 28.56 -4.38 -37.11
CA SER A 672 29.38 -3.18 -37.03
C SER A 672 30.41 -3.31 -35.91
N LEU A 673 31.42 -2.43 -35.91
CA LEU A 673 32.39 -2.34 -34.80
C LEU A 673 31.70 -2.03 -33.46
N ASP A 674 30.65 -1.21 -33.48
CA ASP A 674 29.84 -0.92 -32.29
C ASP A 674 29.21 -2.21 -31.73
N ARG A 675 28.63 -3.06 -32.61
CA ARG A 675 28.07 -4.35 -32.20
C ARG A 675 29.13 -5.29 -31.59
N ILE A 676 30.35 -5.29 -32.13
CA ILE A 676 31.47 -6.07 -31.60
C ILE A 676 31.91 -5.54 -30.22
N HIS A 677 32.03 -4.22 -30.07
CA HIS A 677 32.34 -3.56 -28.79
C HIS A 677 31.31 -3.91 -27.71
N VAL A 678 30.03 -3.69 -28.02
CA VAL A 678 28.90 -4.00 -27.13
C VAL A 678 28.93 -5.47 -26.71
N LYS A 679 29.13 -6.40 -27.66
CA LYS A 679 29.27 -7.83 -27.38
C LYS A 679 30.41 -8.11 -26.41
N SER A 680 31.59 -7.55 -26.66
CA SER A 680 32.76 -7.73 -25.79
C SER A 680 32.51 -7.25 -24.37
N ARG A 681 31.77 -6.13 -24.19
CA ARG A 681 31.42 -5.61 -22.86
C ARG A 681 30.40 -6.46 -22.12
N ILE A 682 29.42 -7.01 -22.85
CA ILE A 682 28.47 -7.99 -22.30
C ILE A 682 29.23 -9.22 -21.80
N GLU A 683 30.10 -9.79 -22.63
CA GLU A 683 30.90 -10.97 -22.28
C GLU A 683 31.84 -10.70 -21.09
N GLU A 684 32.49 -9.52 -21.03
CA GLU A 684 33.33 -9.13 -19.89
C GLU A 684 32.51 -9.05 -18.59
N THR A 685 31.29 -8.51 -18.65
CA THR A 685 30.42 -8.40 -17.46
C THR A 685 29.88 -9.76 -17.04
N GLU A 686 29.51 -10.62 -17.99
CA GLU A 686 28.99 -11.96 -17.70
C GLU A 686 30.04 -12.92 -17.14
N ALA A 687 31.32 -12.70 -17.48
CA ALA A 687 32.45 -13.42 -16.89
C ALA A 687 32.66 -13.06 -15.41
N GLN A 688 32.16 -11.91 -14.96
CA GLN A 688 32.24 -11.46 -13.58
C GLN A 688 31.00 -11.92 -12.78
N GLU A 689 31.19 -12.14 -11.49
CA GLU A 689 30.10 -12.44 -10.58
C GLU A 689 29.35 -11.14 -10.22
N GLY A 690 28.02 -11.20 -10.11
CA GLY A 690 27.20 -10.05 -9.72
C GLY A 690 27.66 -9.37 -8.42
N GLY A 691 27.43 -8.06 -8.34
CA GLY A 691 27.92 -7.16 -7.29
C GLY A 691 26.86 -6.64 -6.33
N ASN A 692 25.60 -6.96 -6.61
CA ASN A 692 24.45 -6.72 -5.74
C ASN A 692 23.50 -7.94 -5.79
N PRO A 693 22.54 -8.05 -4.86
CA PRO A 693 21.63 -9.18 -4.78
C PRO A 693 20.81 -9.40 -6.05
N VAL A 694 20.33 -8.31 -6.69
CA VAL A 694 19.50 -8.42 -7.91
C VAL A 694 20.29 -9.03 -9.07
N ALA A 695 21.51 -8.57 -9.32
CA ALA A 695 22.37 -9.09 -10.37
C ALA A 695 22.77 -10.55 -10.12
N LEU A 696 23.10 -10.90 -8.87
CA LEU A 696 23.39 -12.27 -8.48
C LEU A 696 22.17 -13.19 -8.67
N CYS A 697 20.97 -12.72 -8.30
CA CYS A 697 19.72 -13.44 -8.57
C CYS A 697 19.52 -13.67 -10.07
N SER A 698 19.70 -12.66 -10.91
CA SER A 698 19.58 -12.78 -12.36
C SER A 698 20.62 -13.74 -12.97
N GLN A 699 21.86 -13.70 -12.49
CA GLN A 699 22.92 -14.63 -12.93
C GLN A 699 22.58 -16.08 -12.54
N LEU A 700 22.11 -16.30 -11.31
CA LEU A 700 21.63 -17.60 -10.84
C LEU A 700 20.40 -18.08 -11.63
N ALA A 701 19.48 -17.19 -11.96
CA ALA A 701 18.29 -17.51 -12.75
C ALA A 701 18.66 -18.02 -14.15
N ARG A 702 19.61 -17.36 -14.82
CA ARG A 702 20.16 -17.83 -16.10
C ARG A 702 20.83 -19.19 -15.96
N GLY A 703 21.71 -19.35 -14.96
CA GLY A 703 22.42 -20.61 -14.70
C GLY A 703 21.49 -21.78 -14.38
N MET A 704 20.37 -21.53 -13.69
CA MET A 704 19.37 -22.56 -13.36
C MET A 704 18.24 -22.68 -14.39
N ARG A 705 18.17 -21.80 -15.40
CA ARG A 705 17.05 -21.68 -16.35
C ARG A 705 15.70 -21.51 -15.63
N VAL A 706 15.59 -20.43 -14.86
CA VAL A 706 14.38 -20.01 -14.13
C VAL A 706 14.03 -18.59 -14.55
N SER A 707 12.73 -18.34 -14.76
CA SER A 707 12.25 -16.97 -14.97
C SER A 707 12.08 -16.26 -13.64
N LEU A 708 12.53 -15.01 -13.55
CA LEU A 708 12.27 -14.14 -12.39
C LEU A 708 11.07 -13.20 -12.61
N ALA A 709 10.37 -13.32 -13.75
CA ALA A 709 9.18 -12.52 -14.03
C ALA A 709 7.99 -13.00 -13.19
N ASN A 710 7.21 -12.07 -12.62
CA ASN A 710 6.06 -12.35 -11.75
C ASN A 710 6.35 -13.44 -10.69
N PRO A 711 7.33 -13.23 -9.80
CA PRO A 711 7.78 -14.29 -8.89
C PRO A 711 6.67 -14.70 -7.89
N ARG A 712 5.79 -13.80 -7.45
CA ARG A 712 4.63 -14.14 -6.60
C ARG A 712 3.65 -15.06 -7.31
N GLY A 713 3.32 -14.76 -8.58
CA GLY A 713 2.44 -15.61 -9.39
C GLY A 713 2.99 -17.03 -9.59
N GLN A 714 4.31 -17.20 -9.64
CA GLN A 714 4.95 -18.52 -9.73
C GLN A 714 4.83 -19.35 -8.43
N LEU A 715 4.47 -18.74 -7.30
CA LEU A 715 4.22 -19.46 -6.04
C LEU A 715 2.76 -19.89 -5.88
N ILE A 716 1.86 -19.45 -6.76
CA ILE A 716 0.44 -19.79 -6.74
C ILE A 716 0.19 -20.88 -7.79
N PRO A 717 -0.12 -22.12 -7.39
CA PRO A 717 -0.40 -23.18 -8.34
C PRO A 717 -1.70 -22.89 -9.12
N ASN A 718 -1.69 -23.14 -10.42
CA ASN A 718 -2.92 -23.10 -11.22
C ASN A 718 -3.84 -24.26 -10.77
N LEU A 719 -5.06 -23.96 -10.34
CA LEU A 719 -6.08 -24.93 -9.89
C LEU A 719 -6.59 -25.88 -10.99
N ARG A 720 -6.00 -25.84 -12.19
CA ARG A 720 -6.28 -26.78 -13.27
C ARG A 720 -5.18 -27.84 -13.33
N VAL A 721 -5.55 -29.02 -12.84
CA VAL A 721 -5.14 -30.39 -13.21
C VAL A 721 -5.14 -31.21 -11.91
N ALA A 722 -6.31 -31.70 -11.56
CA ALA A 722 -6.53 -32.84 -10.68
C ALA A 722 -7.88 -33.46 -11.05
N ASP A 723 -8.04 -33.76 -12.34
CA ASP A 723 -9.06 -34.66 -12.88
C ASP A 723 -8.59 -34.99 -14.31
N LYS A 724 -8.30 -36.27 -14.56
CA LYS A 724 -7.57 -36.87 -15.70
C LYS A 724 -6.05 -36.85 -15.54
N ASP A 725 -5.55 -37.90 -14.91
CA ASP A 725 -4.79 -38.96 -15.59
C ASP A 725 -4.52 -40.07 -14.56
N ASP A 726 -5.56 -40.87 -14.31
CA ASP A 726 -5.38 -42.30 -14.04
C ASP A 726 -5.76 -42.99 -15.37
N ASP A 727 -5.01 -44.04 -15.71
CA ASP A 727 -5.19 -44.97 -16.83
C ASP A 727 -4.74 -44.46 -18.21
N ASP A 728 -3.46 -44.69 -18.53
CA ASP A 728 -3.07 -45.46 -19.72
C ASP A 728 -1.59 -45.89 -19.62
N ASP A 729 -1.38 -47.19 -19.87
CA ASP A 729 -0.16 -48.00 -19.75
C ASP A 729 0.98 -47.63 -20.72
N ASP A 730 2.24 -47.78 -20.25
CA ASP A 730 3.38 -48.57 -20.82
C ASP A 730 4.77 -48.07 -20.35
#